data_AF-A0A814LMI1-F1
#
_entry.id   AF-A0A814LMI1-F1
#
_cell.length_a   1.000
_cell.length_b   1.000
_cell.length_c   1.000
_cell.angle_alpha   90.00
_cell.angle_beta   90.00
_cell.angle_gamma   90.00
#
_symmetry.space_group_name_H-M   'P 1'
#
loop_
_entity.id
_entity.type
_entity.pdbx_description
1 polymer ?
#
loop_
_entity_poly.entity_id
_entity_poly.type
_entity_poly.pdbx_seq_one_letter_code
_entity_poly.pdbx_strand_id
1 'polypeptide(L)'
;MDFDLNNNDQFNTKSTDLSLMAHGIRNIDEIPLHKNLLSINLHSNEIERINGLTGLNYLTHLDLSSNNITRIQGLEGLVSLDTLNLASNKIVIVEGLFALKKLSWLNLSYNKIEYLQGFQDLWGAEYNLAIIQMHGNQINSLDDVIKNMNGLSRLQHLTLRENPIAKKDAYRVTLFNRLRTLISLDGMDKHGKKDMNSQGLTGIEQYVGLTNETREQLHDVTNSISQQYPKIAAALNALRHNPKPMESSTTTSADIHNGSLSAVESDCIPRSRKTDSKSATRRPLTHDKRSVRSPSTDNESDSMPTKTSRLKPRSTITNTIIQSTPRQQPTTTKKMCTKNPISLNNTSPPVIIDTKSHSMIDENTRPFTINTHQHLYSTTRERDCDEYHYRSSRDNDNDDINEIYTSTLRELDNERDKRWRAEQEIKHLNDIINEFKKRANDGRTNETILHELTEKHKQRLADEKSKFQDLTAILDDYKARLRSTEDQLSSYKKAQETNLQLIKTLESSLSKLESEKNELRITENEKIRNWERRSNSLQHENEILQQELKTIKQQLHECQQLYTTRDIKHKQELEKCRIDLQATEVQQYLKQEIQRKEDIHRTELTHQQEKLQSLAIEYKKLEDEFRDALKIEERRYQELLKTNEIIQKENELLQSSSTNIKQREESDRKMVNDLMVLVREQKQRLQERAKINDNLTQQNKHLTTKLERTIDELKKIREKILLLQKERRELDARLVAQESVLSGLREEKKLWSHELAHQGASLAQDRGRLESTIQTLASEVNTLKKQLDKEVDTCRIKQTIIESQLDTIQKLKDGVVERDETIKKAREDLINRLKELEQQLQDEQSVYQELQEKYEKVCEKRDSMKNEMHQLQQQLEKTKADYNALSRKWKEKSDLISELDNKIRRASETYQTNEKKLSDENNRLIEIHKQSEEKLRQRDDDFRRQFETIEHGHRQTLNQIQKNYEEKLQQAQIRINEVEDEMRILLHDTNQRKKKWEERIKYLSSFMTDLQDPI
;
A
#
# COMPACT_ATOMS: atom_id res chain seq x y z
N MET A 1 10.45 -13.85 -0.94
CA MET A 1 10.97 -13.07 0.20
C MET A 1 10.28 -13.63 1.41
N ASP A 2 11.00 -14.49 2.12
CA ASP A 2 10.44 -15.24 3.24
C ASP A 2 10.46 -14.32 4.47
N PHE A 3 9.31 -14.17 5.14
CA PHE A 3 9.24 -13.42 6.39
C PHE A 3 9.77 -14.29 7.53
N ASP A 4 10.91 -13.90 8.10
CA ASP A 4 11.52 -14.56 9.27
C ASP A 4 10.65 -14.39 10.53
N LEU A 5 9.60 -15.21 10.65
CA LEU A 5 8.74 -15.33 11.84
C LEU A 5 9.40 -16.09 13.01
N ASN A 6 10.73 -16.04 13.10
CA ASN A 6 11.54 -16.81 14.06
C ASN A 6 12.34 -15.97 15.07
N ASN A 7 12.14 -14.65 15.11
CA ASN A 7 12.56 -13.84 16.26
C ASN A 7 11.55 -14.03 17.40
N ASN A 8 11.90 -14.91 18.35
CA ASN A 8 11.09 -15.26 19.52
C ASN A 8 11.17 -14.19 20.64
N ASP A 9 11.32 -12.92 20.26
CA ASP A 9 11.45 -11.76 21.15
C ASP A 9 10.07 -11.18 21.47
N GLN A 10 9.48 -11.67 22.56
CA GLN A 10 8.38 -11.02 23.29
C GLN A 10 7.23 -10.48 22.42
N PHE A 11 6.58 -11.35 21.64
CA PHE A 11 5.16 -11.15 21.35
C PHE A 11 4.40 -11.10 22.69
N ASN A 12 4.09 -9.88 23.12
CA ASN A 12 3.58 -9.59 24.46
C ASN A 12 2.24 -10.29 24.66
N THR A 13 2.23 -11.38 25.42
CA THR A 13 1.05 -12.21 25.70
C THR A 13 -0.02 -11.53 26.57
N LYS A 14 0.18 -10.24 26.88
CA LYS A 14 -0.81 -9.34 27.48
C LYS A 14 -1.31 -8.23 26.54
N SER A 15 -0.81 -8.13 25.31
CA SER A 15 -1.28 -7.11 24.35
C SER A 15 -2.68 -7.48 23.85
N THR A 16 -3.69 -6.81 24.38
CA THR A 16 -5.08 -6.88 23.88
C THR A 16 -5.22 -6.21 22.52
N ASP A 17 -4.30 -5.31 22.17
CA ASP A 17 -4.39 -4.50 20.98
C ASP A 17 -3.23 -4.83 20.02
N LEU A 18 -3.54 -4.87 18.73
CA LEU A 18 -2.60 -5.14 17.64
C LEU A 18 -2.70 -4.02 16.60
N SER A 19 -1.56 -3.47 16.16
CA SER A 19 -1.52 -2.46 15.10
C SER A 19 -0.46 -2.79 14.06
N LEU A 20 -0.91 -2.97 12.82
CA LEU A 20 -0.11 -3.32 11.64
C LEU A 20 -0.47 -2.41 10.46
N MET A 21 -0.66 -1.12 10.73
CA MET A 21 -0.96 -0.10 9.73
C MET A 21 0.18 0.03 8.69
N ALA A 22 -0.16 0.13 7.41
CA ALA A 22 0.77 0.37 6.29
C ALA A 22 1.92 -0.65 6.14
N HIS A 23 1.67 -1.94 6.40
CA HIS A 23 2.63 -3.04 6.28
C HIS A 23 2.57 -3.79 4.93
N GLY A 24 1.68 -3.40 4.01
CA GLY A 24 1.52 -4.06 2.70
C GLY A 24 0.82 -5.42 2.74
N ILE A 25 0.10 -5.71 3.84
CA ILE A 25 -0.58 -7.00 4.08
C ILE A 25 -1.67 -7.23 3.03
N ARG A 26 -1.76 -8.44 2.49
CA ARG A 26 -2.77 -8.85 1.49
C ARG A 26 -3.81 -9.84 2.02
N ASN A 27 -3.38 -10.77 2.87
CA ASN A 27 -4.24 -11.77 3.50
C ASN A 27 -4.14 -11.64 5.02
N ILE A 28 -5.28 -11.62 5.71
CA ILE A 28 -5.34 -11.61 7.18
C ILE A 28 -4.97 -13.01 7.74
N ASP A 29 -5.23 -14.07 6.97
CA ASP A 29 -4.92 -15.47 7.30
C ASP A 29 -3.42 -15.73 7.57
N GLU A 30 -2.53 -14.86 7.06
CA GLU A 30 -1.07 -14.94 7.23
C GLU A 30 -0.58 -14.30 8.55
N ILE A 31 -1.46 -13.62 9.30
CA ILE A 31 -1.12 -12.97 10.57
C ILE A 31 -1.37 -13.93 11.75
N PRO A 32 -0.42 -14.14 12.68
CA PRO A 32 -0.66 -14.92 13.89
C PRO A 32 -1.54 -14.16 14.90
N LEU A 33 -2.86 -14.22 14.73
CA LEU A 33 -3.84 -13.52 15.59
C LEU A 33 -4.17 -14.32 16.86
N HIS A 34 -4.12 -13.65 18.01
CA HIS A 34 -4.46 -14.26 19.31
C HIS A 34 -5.94 -14.07 19.66
N LYS A 35 -6.58 -15.10 20.22
CA LYS A 35 -8.03 -15.12 20.55
C LYS A 35 -8.49 -14.06 21.56
N ASN A 36 -7.57 -13.47 22.30
CA ASN A 36 -7.84 -12.48 23.36
C ASN A 36 -7.70 -11.01 22.87
N LEU A 37 -7.53 -10.77 21.57
CA LEU A 37 -7.46 -9.42 21.02
C LEU A 37 -8.80 -8.68 21.17
N LEU A 38 -8.73 -7.45 21.66
CA LEU A 38 -9.83 -6.48 21.82
C LEU A 38 -9.83 -5.43 20.70
N SER A 39 -8.66 -5.05 20.17
CA SER A 39 -8.51 -4.09 19.08
C SER A 39 -7.53 -4.56 18.00
N ILE A 40 -7.88 -4.36 16.73
CA ILE A 40 -7.01 -4.63 15.57
C ILE A 40 -7.02 -3.42 14.63
N ASN A 41 -5.83 -2.89 14.32
CA ASN A 41 -5.60 -1.90 13.28
C ASN A 41 -4.85 -2.50 12.08
N LEU A 42 -5.50 -2.51 10.92
CA LEU A 42 -4.97 -2.95 9.63
C LEU A 42 -5.13 -1.85 8.56
N HIS A 43 -5.20 -0.58 8.98
CA HIS A 43 -5.34 0.59 8.09
C HIS A 43 -4.22 0.66 7.03
N SER A 44 -4.55 1.13 5.82
CA SER A 44 -3.60 1.39 4.73
C SER A 44 -2.81 0.17 4.26
N ASN A 45 -3.42 -1.01 4.24
CA ASN A 45 -2.83 -2.24 3.69
C ASN A 45 -3.42 -2.57 2.30
N GLU A 46 -3.07 -3.73 1.74
CA GLU A 46 -3.51 -4.17 0.41
C GLU A 46 -4.64 -5.22 0.45
N ILE A 47 -5.32 -5.40 1.59
CA ILE A 47 -6.23 -6.52 1.86
C ILE A 47 -7.43 -6.52 0.90
N GLU A 48 -7.65 -7.63 0.18
CA GLU A 48 -8.79 -7.79 -0.75
C GLU A 48 -10.01 -8.49 -0.14
N ARG A 49 -9.79 -9.37 0.85
CA ARG A 49 -10.82 -10.21 1.47
C ARG A 49 -10.65 -10.22 2.98
N ILE A 50 -11.76 -10.10 3.69
CA ILE A 50 -11.82 -10.28 5.13
C ILE A 50 -11.97 -11.79 5.41
N ASN A 51 -10.87 -12.40 5.82
CA ASN A 51 -10.74 -13.79 6.25
C ASN A 51 -9.95 -13.80 7.59
N GLY A 52 -9.56 -14.97 8.13
CA GLY A 52 -8.64 -15.10 9.27
C GLY A 52 -9.17 -14.67 10.66
N LEU A 53 -10.23 -13.86 10.73
CA LEU A 53 -10.79 -13.32 11.98
C LEU A 53 -11.68 -14.31 12.77
N THR A 54 -11.80 -15.55 12.30
CA THR A 54 -12.68 -16.58 12.89
C THR A 54 -12.21 -17.00 14.28
N GLY A 55 -13.04 -16.74 15.31
CA GLY A 55 -12.76 -17.10 16.70
C GLY A 55 -12.20 -15.98 17.57
N LEU A 56 -12.07 -14.75 17.05
CA LEU A 56 -11.72 -13.55 17.81
C LEU A 56 -12.93 -12.99 18.56
N ASN A 57 -13.56 -13.83 19.39
CA ASN A 57 -14.88 -13.58 19.99
C ASN A 57 -14.92 -12.36 20.95
N TYR A 58 -13.75 -11.87 21.38
CA TYR A 58 -13.59 -10.71 22.26
C TYR A 58 -13.25 -9.41 21.52
N LEU A 59 -13.04 -9.45 20.20
CA LEU A 59 -12.70 -8.25 19.42
C LEU A 59 -13.84 -7.23 19.51
N THR A 60 -13.49 -5.99 19.85
CA THR A 60 -14.42 -4.85 20.03
C THR A 60 -14.19 -3.75 19.01
N HIS A 61 -12.94 -3.56 18.56
CA HIS A 61 -12.55 -2.54 17.59
C HIS A 61 -11.81 -3.19 16.42
N LEU A 62 -12.21 -2.87 15.18
CA LEU A 62 -11.56 -3.36 13.96
C LEU A 62 -11.44 -2.24 12.93
N ASP A 63 -10.22 -1.85 12.60
CA ASP A 63 -9.92 -0.93 11.51
C ASP A 63 -9.31 -1.66 10.31
N LEU A 64 -10.04 -1.63 9.19
CA LEU A 64 -9.69 -2.18 7.88
C LEU A 64 -9.78 -1.10 6.79
N SER A 65 -9.71 0.18 7.17
CA SER A 65 -9.84 1.29 6.23
C SER A 65 -8.61 1.49 5.33
N SER A 66 -8.78 2.14 4.18
CA SER A 66 -7.73 2.30 3.15
C SER A 66 -7.16 0.95 2.68
N ASN A 67 -8.02 0.04 2.26
CA ASN A 67 -7.65 -1.30 1.78
C ASN A 67 -8.32 -1.59 0.40
N ASN A 68 -8.17 -2.82 -0.11
CA ASN A 68 -8.72 -3.26 -1.40
C ASN A 68 -10.05 -4.03 -1.28
N ILE A 69 -10.72 -4.03 -0.12
CA ILE A 69 -11.84 -4.91 0.20
C ILE A 69 -13.03 -4.64 -0.72
N THR A 70 -13.55 -5.69 -1.35
CA THR A 70 -14.68 -5.61 -2.31
C THR A 70 -16.02 -6.09 -1.76
N ARG A 71 -16.00 -6.92 -0.70
CA ARG A 71 -17.18 -7.50 -0.03
C ARG A 71 -16.99 -7.56 1.48
N ILE A 72 -18.11 -7.49 2.19
CA ILE A 72 -18.17 -7.66 3.65
C ILE A 72 -18.53 -9.13 3.94
N GLN A 73 -17.58 -9.88 4.47
CA GLN A 73 -17.68 -11.33 4.75
C GLN A 73 -16.70 -11.68 5.89
N GLY A 74 -16.77 -12.88 6.48
CA GLY A 74 -15.74 -13.35 7.43
C GLY A 74 -15.80 -12.67 8.80
N LEU A 75 -16.85 -11.90 9.08
CA LEU A 75 -17.09 -11.19 10.33
C LEU A 75 -17.98 -11.99 11.29
N GLU A 76 -18.44 -13.18 10.91
CA GLU A 76 -19.54 -13.91 11.57
C GLU A 76 -19.18 -14.38 12.99
N GLY A 77 -17.89 -14.50 13.31
CA GLY A 77 -17.37 -14.83 14.64
C GLY A 77 -17.23 -13.63 15.59
N LEU A 78 -17.35 -12.40 15.11
CA LEU A 78 -17.00 -11.18 15.86
C LEU A 78 -18.17 -10.67 16.73
N VAL A 79 -18.75 -11.55 17.54
CA VAL A 79 -19.97 -11.31 18.33
C VAL A 79 -19.82 -10.17 19.35
N SER A 80 -18.59 -9.76 19.69
CA SER A 80 -18.30 -8.63 20.59
C SER A 80 -18.01 -7.30 19.89
N LEU A 81 -18.00 -7.24 18.55
CA LEU A 81 -17.57 -6.05 17.82
C LEU A 81 -18.51 -4.86 18.08
N ASP A 82 -17.94 -3.72 18.46
CA ASP A 82 -18.64 -2.47 18.78
C ASP A 82 -18.35 -1.39 17.74
N THR A 83 -17.11 -1.34 17.22
CA THR A 83 -16.69 -0.40 16.17
C THR A 83 -16.05 -1.11 14.98
N LEU A 84 -16.45 -0.73 13.77
CA LEU A 84 -15.93 -1.26 12.50
C LEU A 84 -15.63 -0.13 11.51
N ASN A 85 -14.37 0.04 11.14
CA ASN A 85 -13.93 0.97 10.11
C ASN A 85 -13.56 0.24 8.81
N LEU A 86 -14.32 0.49 7.75
CA LEU A 86 -14.15 -0.04 6.40
C LEU A 86 -14.04 1.09 5.37
N ALA A 87 -13.75 2.33 5.79
CA ALA A 87 -13.65 3.48 4.89
C ALA A 87 -12.54 3.31 3.83
N SER A 88 -12.64 4.02 2.70
CA SER A 88 -11.64 4.00 1.63
C SER A 88 -11.34 2.59 1.10
N ASN A 89 -12.39 1.83 0.79
CA ASN A 89 -12.33 0.47 0.22
C ASN A 89 -13.09 0.41 -1.12
N LYS A 90 -13.32 -0.79 -1.66
CA LYS A 90 -13.94 -1.05 -2.97
C LYS A 90 -15.33 -1.69 -2.87
N ILE A 91 -16.00 -1.57 -1.72
CA ILE A 91 -17.29 -2.21 -1.43
C ILE A 91 -18.42 -1.56 -2.26
N VAL A 92 -19.29 -2.39 -2.87
CA VAL A 92 -20.42 -1.94 -3.73
C VAL A 92 -21.80 -2.24 -3.11
N ILE A 93 -21.88 -3.26 -2.25
CA ILE A 93 -23.11 -3.74 -1.61
C ILE A 93 -22.82 -3.87 -0.12
N VAL A 94 -23.76 -3.43 0.73
CA VAL A 94 -23.73 -3.75 2.17
C VAL A 94 -24.39 -5.11 2.38
N GLU A 95 -23.60 -6.06 2.88
CA GLU A 95 -23.93 -7.46 3.15
C GLU A 95 -23.14 -7.96 4.39
N GLY A 96 -23.36 -9.17 4.87
CA GLY A 96 -22.48 -9.84 5.86
C GLY A 96 -22.48 -9.30 7.30
N LEU A 97 -23.33 -8.34 7.66
CA LEU A 97 -23.31 -7.71 9.00
C LEU A 97 -24.17 -8.44 10.06
N PHE A 98 -25.03 -9.38 9.67
CA PHE A 98 -26.08 -10.01 10.51
C PHE A 98 -25.62 -10.59 11.87
N ALA A 99 -24.34 -10.97 12.02
CA ALA A 99 -23.81 -11.51 13.27
C ALA A 99 -23.47 -10.43 14.32
N LEU A 100 -23.29 -9.17 13.89
CA LEU A 100 -22.62 -8.11 14.65
C LEU A 100 -23.58 -7.36 15.60
N LYS A 101 -24.24 -8.10 16.50
CA LYS A 101 -25.30 -7.57 17.37
C LYS A 101 -24.87 -6.40 18.25
N LYS A 102 -23.62 -6.39 18.72
CA LYS A 102 -23.09 -5.30 19.57
C LYS A 102 -22.69 -4.04 18.81
N LEU A 103 -22.54 -4.09 17.48
CA LEU A 103 -21.97 -3.01 16.67
C LEU A 103 -22.76 -1.71 16.86
N SER A 104 -22.10 -0.66 17.37
CA SER A 104 -22.70 0.66 17.60
C SER A 104 -22.22 1.70 16.59
N TRP A 105 -21.00 1.57 16.06
CA TRP A 105 -20.39 2.49 15.10
C TRP A 105 -19.86 1.76 13.86
N LEU A 106 -20.28 2.20 12.68
CA LEU A 106 -19.88 1.65 11.39
C LEU A 106 -19.46 2.77 10.42
N ASN A 107 -18.24 2.70 9.91
CA ASN A 107 -17.76 3.59 8.86
C ASN A 107 -17.50 2.84 7.54
N LEU A 108 -18.23 3.23 6.51
CA LEU A 108 -18.21 2.71 5.14
C LEU A 108 -17.96 3.84 4.12
N SER A 109 -17.39 4.97 4.57
CA SER A 109 -17.18 6.15 3.73
C SER A 109 -16.12 5.92 2.63
N TYR A 110 -16.12 6.73 1.57
CA TYR A 110 -15.21 6.59 0.41
C TYR A 110 -15.14 5.18 -0.18
N ASN A 111 -16.31 4.53 -0.30
CA ASN A 111 -16.48 3.25 -0.98
C ASN A 111 -17.26 3.45 -2.30
N LYS A 112 -17.76 2.37 -2.90
CA LYS A 112 -18.55 2.40 -4.15
C LYS A 112 -20.00 1.98 -3.93
N ILE A 113 -20.53 2.14 -2.70
CA ILE A 113 -21.80 1.54 -2.30
C ILE A 113 -22.96 2.14 -3.10
N GLU A 114 -23.68 1.26 -3.79
CA GLU A 114 -24.94 1.54 -4.48
C GLU A 114 -26.14 0.91 -3.73
N TYR A 115 -25.96 -0.30 -3.18
CA TYR A 115 -27.05 -1.12 -2.62
C TYR A 115 -26.93 -1.28 -1.10
N LEU A 116 -28.02 -0.96 -0.39
CA LEU A 116 -28.09 -0.87 1.07
C LEU A 116 -28.84 -2.03 1.73
N GLN A 117 -29.02 -3.16 1.02
CA GLN A 117 -29.96 -4.21 1.44
C GLN A 117 -29.58 -4.90 2.76
N GLY A 118 -28.30 -5.16 3.02
CA GLY A 118 -27.85 -5.82 4.27
C GLY A 118 -28.05 -5.01 5.55
N PHE A 119 -28.51 -3.75 5.48
CA PHE A 119 -29.03 -3.05 6.66
C PHE A 119 -30.38 -3.62 7.15
N GLN A 120 -31.11 -4.37 6.32
CA GLN A 120 -32.30 -5.11 6.74
C GLN A 120 -31.95 -6.23 7.73
N ASP A 121 -30.75 -6.82 7.61
CA ASP A 121 -30.28 -7.89 8.50
C ASP A 121 -30.00 -7.40 9.94
N LEU A 122 -29.88 -6.08 10.12
CA LEU A 122 -29.64 -5.39 11.39
C LEU A 122 -30.93 -4.79 12.00
N TRP A 123 -32.11 -5.16 11.48
CA TRP A 123 -33.39 -4.74 12.05
C TRP A 123 -33.70 -5.52 13.33
N GLY A 124 -34.18 -4.80 14.35
CA GLY A 124 -34.53 -5.39 15.65
C GLY A 124 -34.26 -4.44 16.82
N ALA A 125 -34.41 -4.95 18.03
CA ALA A 125 -34.03 -4.27 19.29
C ALA A 125 -32.72 -4.82 19.90
N GLU A 126 -32.28 -5.97 19.38
CA GLU A 126 -31.06 -6.72 19.70
C GLU A 126 -29.80 -6.20 18.99
N TYR A 127 -29.95 -5.34 17.98
CA TYR A 127 -28.85 -4.67 17.29
C TYR A 127 -28.60 -3.27 17.87
N ASN A 128 -27.32 -2.92 18.05
CA ASN A 128 -26.90 -1.69 18.72
C ASN A 128 -26.62 -0.48 17.80
N LEU A 129 -26.72 -0.64 16.47
CA LEU A 129 -26.15 0.30 15.51
C LEU A 129 -26.74 1.72 15.63
N ALA A 130 -25.90 2.65 16.07
CA ALA A 130 -26.28 4.02 16.43
C ALA A 130 -25.64 5.09 15.53
N ILE A 131 -24.45 4.82 14.99
CA ILE A 131 -23.69 5.74 14.14
C ILE A 131 -23.30 5.04 12.83
N ILE A 132 -23.71 5.62 11.69
CA ILE A 132 -23.37 5.13 10.35
C ILE A 132 -22.75 6.26 9.52
N GLN A 133 -21.50 6.08 9.09
CA GLN A 133 -20.81 6.99 8.19
C GLN A 133 -20.69 6.36 6.79
N MET A 134 -21.29 6.97 5.76
CA MET A 134 -21.29 6.49 4.37
C MET A 134 -21.02 7.63 3.37
N HIS A 135 -20.28 8.68 3.76
CA HIS A 135 -19.99 9.78 2.83
C HIS A 135 -19.10 9.33 1.68
N GLY A 136 -19.19 9.99 0.52
CA GLY A 136 -18.38 9.64 -0.65
C GLY A 136 -18.68 8.25 -1.24
N ASN A 137 -19.97 7.87 -1.29
CA ASN A 137 -20.47 6.65 -1.93
C ASN A 137 -21.40 6.98 -3.12
N GLN A 138 -22.01 5.98 -3.74
CA GLN A 138 -22.82 6.12 -4.97
C GLN A 138 -24.34 6.06 -4.72
N ILE A 139 -24.79 6.24 -3.46
CA ILE A 139 -26.20 6.13 -3.06
C ILE A 139 -27.03 7.21 -3.76
N ASN A 140 -27.93 6.77 -4.66
CA ASN A 140 -28.72 7.67 -5.52
C ASN A 140 -30.22 7.74 -5.16
N SER A 141 -30.73 6.78 -4.38
CA SER A 141 -32.16 6.59 -4.12
C SER A 141 -32.52 6.94 -2.68
N LEU A 142 -33.54 7.79 -2.50
CA LEU A 142 -34.01 8.21 -1.17
C LEU A 142 -34.98 7.20 -0.58
N ASP A 143 -35.83 6.59 -1.41
CA ASP A 143 -36.74 5.53 -0.98
C ASP A 143 -35.98 4.29 -0.55
N ASP A 144 -34.83 3.96 -1.16
CA ASP A 144 -33.99 2.84 -0.68
C ASP A 144 -33.29 3.15 0.64
N VAL A 145 -32.82 4.39 0.88
CA VAL A 145 -32.31 4.77 2.21
C VAL A 145 -33.43 4.64 3.25
N ILE A 146 -34.63 5.16 2.99
CA ILE A 146 -35.76 5.07 3.91
C ILE A 146 -36.16 3.61 4.13
N LYS A 147 -36.31 2.82 3.06
CA LYS A 147 -36.70 1.42 3.09
C LYS A 147 -35.75 0.59 3.94
N ASN A 148 -34.43 0.74 3.75
CA ASN A 148 -33.43 -0.08 4.44
C ASN A 148 -33.11 0.40 5.87
N MET A 149 -33.19 1.71 6.15
CA MET A 149 -32.81 2.27 7.47
C MET A 149 -33.94 2.30 8.49
N ASN A 150 -35.21 2.25 8.08
CA ASN A 150 -36.36 2.46 8.98
C ASN A 150 -36.55 1.39 10.08
N GLY A 151 -35.93 0.21 9.95
CA GLY A 151 -35.93 -0.82 11.00
C GLY A 151 -34.77 -0.75 12.00
N LEU A 152 -33.82 0.17 11.83
CA LEU A 152 -32.65 0.34 12.71
C LEU A 152 -33.06 1.11 13.98
N SER A 153 -33.58 0.39 14.97
CA SER A 153 -34.26 0.97 16.14
C SER A 153 -33.42 1.92 17.02
N ARG A 154 -32.09 1.92 16.85
CA ARG A 154 -31.14 2.73 17.63
C ARG A 154 -30.34 3.75 16.81
N LEU A 155 -30.59 3.88 15.49
CA LEU A 155 -29.84 4.78 14.63
C LEU A 155 -30.06 6.26 15.02
N GLN A 156 -29.00 6.93 15.47
CA GLN A 156 -29.00 8.32 15.94
C GLN A 156 -28.24 9.27 15.03
N HIS A 157 -27.11 8.85 14.46
CA HIS A 157 -26.26 9.68 13.59
C HIS A 157 -26.02 8.97 12.25
N LEU A 158 -26.29 9.67 11.14
CA LEU A 158 -26.14 9.16 9.77
C LEU A 158 -25.42 10.19 8.89
N THR A 159 -24.41 9.78 8.13
CA THR A 159 -23.69 10.68 7.20
C THR A 159 -23.75 10.13 5.77
N LEU A 160 -24.35 10.91 4.86
CA LEU A 160 -24.60 10.64 3.44
C LEU A 160 -24.02 11.73 2.51
N ARG A 161 -23.23 12.70 3.03
CA ARG A 161 -22.52 13.71 2.21
C ARG A 161 -21.79 13.08 1.02
N GLU A 162 -21.57 13.87 -0.02
CA GLU A 162 -20.85 13.49 -1.25
C GLU A 162 -21.45 12.31 -2.05
N ASN A 163 -22.61 11.78 -1.63
CA ASN A 163 -23.41 10.84 -2.43
C ASN A 163 -24.35 11.59 -3.40
N PRO A 164 -24.78 10.98 -4.51
CA PRO A 164 -25.78 11.56 -5.42
C PRO A 164 -27.10 11.96 -4.75
N ILE A 165 -27.56 11.21 -3.73
CA ILE A 165 -28.76 11.53 -2.93
C ILE A 165 -28.67 12.92 -2.26
N ALA A 166 -27.49 13.35 -1.81
CA ALA A 166 -27.30 14.62 -1.11
C ALA A 166 -27.43 15.86 -2.03
N LYS A 167 -27.57 15.65 -3.34
CA LYS A 167 -27.87 16.69 -4.33
C LYS A 167 -29.37 16.85 -4.61
N LYS A 168 -30.24 16.00 -4.05
CA LYS A 168 -31.70 16.07 -4.25
C LYS A 168 -32.34 17.08 -3.29
N ASP A 169 -33.27 17.87 -3.79
CA ASP A 169 -34.01 18.82 -2.96
C ASP A 169 -34.73 18.13 -1.78
N ALA A 170 -34.79 18.83 -0.66
CA ALA A 170 -35.41 18.39 0.59
C ALA A 170 -34.93 17.04 1.18
N TYR A 171 -33.84 16.41 0.69
CA TYR A 171 -33.41 15.08 1.17
C TYR A 171 -33.30 15.00 2.70
N ARG A 172 -32.76 16.07 3.32
CA ARG A 172 -32.58 16.20 4.77
C ARG A 172 -33.92 16.15 5.52
N VAL A 173 -34.88 16.95 5.05
CA VAL A 173 -36.21 17.09 5.65
C VAL A 173 -36.97 15.77 5.51
N THR A 174 -36.91 15.13 4.35
CA THR A 174 -37.60 13.85 4.13
C THR A 174 -36.99 12.71 4.94
N LEU A 175 -35.67 12.67 5.12
CA LEU A 175 -35.01 11.69 5.99
C LEU A 175 -35.36 11.91 7.47
N PHE A 176 -35.25 13.13 8.01
CA PHE A 176 -35.66 13.41 9.40
C PHE A 176 -37.14 13.13 9.67
N ASN A 177 -38.03 13.40 8.70
CA ASN A 177 -39.47 13.13 8.85
C ASN A 177 -39.82 11.63 8.83
N ARG A 178 -38.96 10.78 8.25
CA ARG A 178 -39.20 9.33 8.10
C ARG A 178 -38.43 8.52 9.15
N LEU A 179 -37.13 8.79 9.31
CA LEU A 179 -36.25 8.12 10.28
C LEU A 179 -36.35 8.79 11.66
N ARG A 180 -37.42 8.48 12.40
CA ARG A 180 -37.78 9.16 13.67
C ARG A 180 -36.76 9.03 14.81
N THR A 181 -35.83 8.07 14.72
CA THR A 181 -34.74 7.89 15.70
C THR A 181 -33.57 8.84 15.45
N LEU A 182 -33.48 9.43 14.24
CA LEU A 182 -32.32 10.17 13.78
C LEU A 182 -32.23 11.55 14.46
N ILE A 183 -31.16 11.74 15.24
CA ILE A 183 -30.82 12.99 15.92
C ILE A 183 -30.03 13.90 14.97
N SER A 184 -29.11 13.31 14.21
CA SER A 184 -28.09 14.01 13.45
C SER A 184 -27.94 13.41 12.05
N LEU A 185 -28.03 14.26 11.04
CA LEU A 185 -27.81 13.90 9.64
C LEU A 185 -26.64 14.73 9.11
N ASP A 186 -25.61 14.12 8.56
CA ASP A 186 -24.43 14.81 8.03
C ASP A 186 -23.80 15.82 9.00
N GLY A 187 -23.85 15.51 10.30
CA GLY A 187 -23.36 16.39 11.36
C GLY A 187 -24.11 17.70 11.58
N MET A 188 -25.37 17.79 11.12
CA MET A 188 -26.30 18.83 11.54
C MET A 188 -27.54 18.18 12.16
N ASP A 189 -28.06 18.77 13.23
CA ASP A 189 -29.34 18.35 13.81
C ASP A 189 -30.54 18.76 12.92
N LYS A 190 -31.74 18.34 13.33
CA LYS A 190 -33.02 18.71 12.70
C LYS A 190 -33.33 20.23 12.72
N HIS A 191 -32.54 21.04 13.41
CA HIS A 191 -32.64 22.50 13.50
C HIS A 191 -31.51 23.22 12.73
N GLY A 192 -30.63 22.48 12.03
CA GLY A 192 -29.51 23.03 11.26
C GLY A 192 -28.29 23.44 12.09
N LYS A 193 -28.24 23.12 13.38
CA LYS A 193 -27.05 23.33 14.22
C LYS A 193 -26.02 22.22 13.97
N LYS A 194 -24.73 22.56 13.97
CA LYS A 194 -23.66 21.55 14.00
C LYS A 194 -23.77 20.71 15.26
N ASP A 195 -23.80 19.40 15.10
CA ASP A 195 -23.75 18.43 16.19
C ASP A 195 -22.28 18.07 16.47
N MET A 196 -21.75 18.44 17.64
CA MET A 196 -20.35 18.18 17.98
C MET A 196 -20.04 16.68 18.12
N ASN A 197 -21.03 15.84 18.46
CA ASN A 197 -20.85 14.40 18.58
C ASN A 197 -20.82 13.69 17.21
N SER A 198 -21.17 14.39 16.12
CA SER A 198 -21.15 13.82 14.77
C SER A 198 -19.76 13.65 14.18
N GLN A 199 -18.76 14.37 14.69
CA GLN A 199 -17.35 14.14 14.38
C GLN A 199 -16.83 12.94 15.18
N GLY A 200 -17.40 11.76 14.89
CA GLY A 200 -17.04 10.52 15.56
C GLY A 200 -15.60 10.14 15.30
N LEU A 201 -14.76 10.26 16.34
CA LEU A 201 -13.44 9.65 16.50
C LEU A 201 -12.49 9.84 15.31
N THR A 202 -12.27 11.09 14.91
CA THR A 202 -11.31 11.44 13.84
C THR A 202 -9.86 11.38 14.33
N GLY A 203 -9.35 10.16 14.48
CA GLY A 203 -7.92 9.85 14.56
C GLY A 203 -7.41 9.38 15.93
N ILE A 204 -6.62 8.29 15.89
CA ILE A 204 -5.40 7.96 16.66
C ILE A 204 -5.41 8.02 18.21
N GLU A 205 -6.11 8.92 18.87
CA GLU A 205 -5.98 9.19 20.32
C GLU A 205 -6.35 7.98 21.22
N GLN A 206 -7.17 7.03 20.74
CA GLN A 206 -7.42 5.78 21.46
C GLN A 206 -6.24 4.78 21.42
N TYR A 207 -5.33 4.84 20.44
CA TYR A 207 -4.17 3.92 20.36
C TYR A 207 -3.03 4.25 21.34
N VAL A 208 -3.15 5.34 22.09
CA VAL A 208 -2.19 5.72 23.16
C VAL A 208 -2.86 5.73 24.55
N GLY A 209 -4.19 5.64 24.62
CA GLY A 209 -4.97 5.77 25.87
C GLY A 209 -5.26 4.47 26.63
N LEU A 210 -4.74 3.32 26.20
CA LEU A 210 -5.09 1.99 26.74
C LEU A 210 -4.00 1.38 27.65
N THR A 211 -3.50 2.18 28.59
CA THR A 211 -2.94 1.66 29.85
C THR A 211 -3.94 1.92 30.98
N ASN A 212 -4.34 0.85 31.68
CA ASN A 212 -5.43 0.81 32.67
C ASN A 212 -5.42 1.94 33.70
N GLU A 213 -6.61 2.48 34.01
CA GLU A 213 -7.10 2.56 35.41
C GLU A 213 -8.59 2.96 35.55
N THR A 214 -9.21 3.60 34.54
CA THR A 214 -10.50 4.31 34.73
C THR A 214 -11.71 3.78 33.94
N ARG A 215 -11.88 2.45 33.81
CA ARG A 215 -13.13 1.88 33.23
C ARG A 215 -13.75 0.65 33.92
N GLU A 216 -13.09 0.01 34.89
CA GLU A 216 -13.68 -1.15 35.61
C GLU A 216 -14.64 -0.77 36.74
N GLN A 217 -14.59 0.47 37.27
CA GLN A 217 -15.40 0.87 38.44
C GLN A 217 -16.83 1.35 38.16
N LEU A 218 -17.35 1.24 36.93
CA LEU A 218 -18.68 1.76 36.56
C LEU A 218 -19.71 0.71 36.10
N HIS A 219 -19.39 -0.59 36.08
CA HIS A 219 -20.37 -1.63 35.70
C HIS A 219 -20.88 -2.52 36.84
N ASP A 220 -20.11 -2.72 37.93
CA ASP A 220 -20.55 -3.58 39.05
C ASP A 220 -21.52 -2.88 40.03
N VAL A 221 -21.46 -1.55 40.10
CA VAL A 221 -22.33 -0.75 40.99
C VAL A 221 -23.80 -0.84 40.57
N THR A 222 -24.10 -0.88 39.27
CA THR A 222 -25.48 -0.94 38.74
C THR A 222 -26.14 -2.31 38.91
N ASN A 223 -25.36 -3.40 38.90
CA ASN A 223 -25.89 -4.75 39.15
C ASN A 223 -26.08 -5.04 40.65
N SER A 224 -25.18 -4.54 41.52
CA SER A 224 -25.28 -4.77 42.97
C SER A 224 -26.47 -4.06 43.63
N ILE A 225 -26.86 -2.88 43.13
CA ILE A 225 -27.97 -2.09 43.70
C ILE A 225 -29.35 -2.69 43.32
N SER A 226 -29.43 -3.52 42.28
CA SER A 226 -30.70 -4.11 41.81
C SER A 226 -31.28 -5.22 42.71
N GLN A 227 -30.57 -5.64 43.77
CA GLN A 227 -31.02 -6.73 44.66
C GLN A 227 -31.57 -6.29 46.04
N GLN A 228 -31.57 -5.00 46.41
CA GLN A 228 -31.97 -4.57 47.76
C GLN A 228 -33.32 -3.83 47.90
N TYR A 229 -33.97 -3.38 46.82
CA TYR A 229 -35.23 -2.60 46.91
C TYR A 229 -36.33 -3.05 45.92
N PRO A 230 -37.02 -4.18 46.16
CA PRO A 230 -37.97 -4.78 45.21
C PRO A 230 -39.29 -4.01 45.00
N LYS A 231 -39.49 -2.84 45.61
CA LYS A 231 -40.76 -2.10 45.59
C LYS A 231 -40.85 -0.95 44.57
N ILE A 232 -39.75 -0.57 43.91
CA ILE A 232 -39.77 0.52 42.91
C ILE A 232 -40.00 -0.03 41.48
N ALA A 233 -39.48 -1.23 41.17
CA ALA A 233 -39.69 -1.88 39.86
C ALA A 233 -41.17 -2.21 39.56
N ALA A 234 -42.01 -2.34 40.58
CA ALA A 234 -43.45 -2.57 40.42
C ALA A 234 -44.21 -1.34 39.89
N ALA A 235 -43.78 -0.12 40.24
CA ALA A 235 -44.48 1.12 39.88
C ALA A 235 -44.29 1.50 38.39
N LEU A 236 -43.10 1.27 37.83
CA LEU A 236 -42.79 1.59 36.43
C LEU A 236 -43.46 0.63 35.43
N ASN A 237 -43.68 -0.63 35.81
CA ASN A 237 -44.37 -1.60 34.96
C ASN A 237 -45.90 -1.35 34.87
N ALA A 238 -46.48 -0.60 35.82
CA ALA A 238 -47.92 -0.28 35.83
C ALA A 238 -48.34 0.80 34.81
N LEU A 239 -47.39 1.49 34.16
CA LEU A 239 -47.64 2.54 33.16
C LEU A 239 -47.44 2.09 31.70
N ARG A 240 -47.17 0.79 31.47
CA ARG A 240 -47.24 0.15 30.15
C ARG A 240 -48.39 -0.84 30.13
N HIS A 241 -49.55 -0.44 29.62
CA HIS A 241 -50.43 -1.19 28.69
C HIS A 241 -51.52 -0.23 28.14
N ASN A 242 -51.91 -0.41 26.88
CA ASN A 242 -52.86 0.42 26.11
C ASN A 242 -54.34 -0.01 26.37
N PRO A 243 -55.43 0.70 25.93
CA PRO A 243 -55.54 1.44 24.66
C PRO A 243 -56.42 2.73 24.60
N LYS A 244 -56.55 3.28 23.38
CA LYS A 244 -57.61 4.19 22.85
C LYS A 244 -59.00 3.50 22.78
N PRO A 245 -60.16 4.15 22.46
CA PRO A 245 -60.35 5.43 21.72
C PRO A 245 -61.51 6.37 22.18
N MET A 246 -61.66 7.53 21.53
CA MET A 246 -62.90 7.97 20.82
C MET A 246 -62.74 9.35 20.14
N GLU A 247 -63.65 9.67 19.21
CA GLU A 247 -63.82 10.97 18.55
C GLU A 247 -65.18 11.58 18.91
N SER A 248 -65.28 12.92 18.94
CA SER A 248 -66.45 13.66 18.43
C SER A 248 -66.24 15.19 18.48
N SER A 249 -66.32 15.82 17.29
CA SER A 249 -67.06 17.05 16.95
C SER A 249 -67.61 17.98 18.05
N THR A 250 -67.69 19.32 17.93
CA THR A 250 -67.21 20.33 16.95
C THR A 250 -67.75 21.70 17.42
N THR A 251 -66.99 22.79 17.33
CA THR A 251 -67.48 24.13 16.89
C THR A 251 -66.30 25.07 16.63
N THR A 252 -66.39 25.90 15.59
CA THR A 252 -65.29 26.75 15.10
C THR A 252 -65.55 28.25 15.26
N SER A 253 -64.67 28.94 15.99
CA SER A 253 -64.26 30.35 15.78
C SER A 253 -63.09 30.64 16.73
N ALA A 254 -61.85 30.76 16.27
CA ALA A 254 -61.26 31.84 15.45
C ALA A 254 -60.71 33.01 16.29
N ASP A 255 -59.46 33.35 15.95
CA ASP A 255 -58.78 34.65 16.07
C ASP A 255 -58.19 35.17 17.40
N ILE A 256 -56.90 34.86 17.54
CA ILE A 256 -55.76 35.82 17.60
C ILE A 256 -55.50 36.58 18.92
N HIS A 257 -54.49 36.05 19.62
CA HIS A 257 -53.39 36.73 20.33
C HIS A 257 -53.56 38.10 21.01
N ASN A 258 -53.50 38.02 22.35
CA ASN A 258 -52.86 38.94 23.29
C ASN A 258 -51.83 39.93 22.74
N GLY A 259 -51.83 41.14 23.32
CA GLY A 259 -50.69 42.05 23.33
C GLY A 259 -50.34 42.57 24.73
N SER A 260 -49.12 42.25 25.17
CA SER A 260 -48.26 43.08 26.05
C SER A 260 -48.39 43.08 27.60
N LEU A 261 -47.25 43.47 28.19
CA LEU A 261 -46.98 44.01 29.54
C LEU A 261 -46.95 43.07 30.76
N SER A 262 -46.35 43.58 31.84
CA SER A 262 -45.43 42.81 32.69
C SER A 262 -45.24 43.34 34.12
N ALA A 263 -44.98 42.38 35.03
CA ALA A 263 -44.13 42.48 36.23
C ALA A 263 -44.67 43.10 37.55
N VAL A 264 -43.94 42.72 38.62
CA VAL A 264 -43.89 43.25 40.00
C VAL A 264 -44.93 42.74 41.02
N GLU A 265 -44.45 41.92 41.97
CA GLU A 265 -44.62 42.00 43.44
C GLU A 265 -43.34 41.34 44.05
N SER A 266 -42.71 41.77 45.15
CA SER A 266 -43.15 42.02 46.56
C SER A 266 -43.26 40.72 47.38
N ASP A 267 -42.97 40.65 48.68
CA ASP A 267 -42.71 41.72 49.68
C ASP A 267 -41.85 41.24 50.89
N CYS A 268 -41.24 42.18 51.63
CA CYS A 268 -40.98 42.08 53.08
C CYS A 268 -40.47 43.40 53.71
N ILE A 269 -40.72 43.58 55.01
CA ILE A 269 -40.92 44.85 55.75
C ILE A 269 -39.96 44.90 57.00
N PRO A 270 -39.55 46.04 57.65
CA PRO A 270 -40.07 47.43 57.63
C PRO A 270 -39.06 48.64 57.60
N ARG A 271 -39.63 49.85 57.37
CA ARG A 271 -39.35 51.18 57.99
C ARG A 271 -38.05 52.00 57.74
N SER A 272 -38.26 53.15 57.05
CA SER A 272 -37.86 54.54 57.44
C SER A 272 -36.37 54.96 57.50
N ARG A 273 -35.93 56.18 57.16
CA ARG A 273 -36.44 57.35 56.37
C ARG A 273 -35.29 58.39 56.26
N LYS A 274 -35.34 59.28 55.26
CA LYS A 274 -34.57 60.56 55.00
C LYS A 274 -33.55 60.47 53.84
N THR A 275 -33.69 61.18 52.71
CA THR A 275 -33.72 62.65 52.41
C THR A 275 -32.33 63.31 52.60
N ASP A 276 -31.79 64.17 51.74
CA ASP A 276 -32.26 64.83 50.49
C ASP A 276 -31.01 65.36 49.70
N SER A 277 -30.89 65.24 48.36
CA SER A 277 -31.35 66.14 47.27
C SER A 277 -30.34 67.20 46.74
N LYS A 278 -30.48 67.55 45.44
CA LYS A 278 -30.17 68.84 44.76
C LYS A 278 -28.73 69.28 44.35
N SER A 279 -28.55 69.32 43.01
CA SER A 279 -28.15 70.48 42.16
C SER A 279 -26.74 71.11 42.13
N ALA A 280 -26.11 70.97 40.95
CA ALA A 280 -25.66 72.05 40.03
C ALA A 280 -24.31 72.82 40.18
N THR A 281 -23.71 73.08 38.99
CA THR A 281 -22.83 74.20 38.57
C THR A 281 -21.30 74.21 38.85
N ARG A 282 -20.53 74.23 37.74
CA ARG A 282 -19.23 74.91 37.44
C ARG A 282 -17.95 74.77 38.33
N ARG A 283 -16.80 74.77 37.62
CA ARG A 283 -15.39 75.00 38.06
C ARG A 283 -15.21 76.38 38.78
N PRO A 284 -14.04 76.77 39.40
CA PRO A 284 -12.67 76.18 39.32
C PRO A 284 -11.73 76.22 40.58
N LEU A 285 -10.49 75.70 40.39
CA LEU A 285 -9.16 76.24 40.83
C LEU A 285 -8.51 75.92 42.23
N THR A 286 -7.16 75.88 42.19
CA THR A 286 -6.13 75.93 43.27
C THR A 286 -5.96 74.75 44.26
N HIS A 287 -4.85 74.63 45.00
CA HIS A 287 -3.41 74.49 44.62
C HIS A 287 -2.52 74.31 45.89
N ASP A 288 -1.54 73.39 45.89
CA ASP A 288 -0.19 73.57 46.47
C ASP A 288 0.74 72.36 46.16
N LYS A 289 1.92 72.57 45.53
CA LYS A 289 3.31 72.65 46.09
C LYS A 289 3.95 71.27 46.42
N ARG A 290 5.23 70.97 46.08
CA ARG A 290 6.33 71.77 45.47
C ARG A 290 7.48 70.89 44.88
N SER A 291 8.43 71.55 44.18
CA SER A 291 9.78 71.12 43.72
C SER A 291 9.84 70.37 42.35
N VAL A 292 10.49 70.79 41.24
CA VAL A 292 11.73 71.58 40.89
C VAL A 292 12.98 70.68 40.73
N ARG A 293 13.77 70.65 39.62
CA ARG A 293 13.89 71.47 38.38
C ARG A 293 14.46 70.68 37.15
N SER A 294 14.39 71.28 35.95
CA SER A 294 14.99 70.91 34.63
C SER A 294 16.52 71.27 34.52
N PRO A 295 17.26 71.17 33.37
CA PRO A 295 16.87 71.10 31.92
C PRO A 295 17.73 70.14 31.02
N SER A 296 17.71 70.39 29.70
CA SER A 296 18.48 69.71 28.63
C SER A 296 19.07 70.71 27.61
N THR A 297 20.31 70.53 27.13
CA THR A 297 20.90 71.19 25.92
C THR A 297 22.17 70.48 25.41
N ASP A 298 22.18 70.14 24.12
CA ASP A 298 23.19 70.39 23.06
C ASP A 298 24.72 70.12 23.19
N ASN A 299 25.26 69.67 22.03
CA ASN A 299 26.59 69.88 21.42
C ASN A 299 27.88 69.08 21.75
N GLU A 300 28.41 68.47 20.66
CA GLU A 300 29.77 68.49 20.11
C GLU A 300 31.00 67.75 20.75
N SER A 301 31.65 66.99 19.85
CA SER A 301 33.11 66.85 19.64
C SER A 301 33.97 65.83 20.44
N ASP A 302 34.54 64.92 19.63
CA ASP A 302 35.95 64.47 19.56
C ASP A 302 36.69 63.60 20.61
N SER A 303 37.49 62.70 19.99
CA SER A 303 38.80 62.16 20.39
C SER A 303 38.93 60.84 21.21
N MET A 304 39.80 59.98 20.64
CA MET A 304 40.47 58.76 21.14
C MET A 304 41.71 59.15 22.00
N PRO A 305 42.56 58.25 22.61
CA PRO A 305 42.83 56.85 22.22
C PRO A 305 43.33 55.83 23.29
N THR A 306 43.72 54.62 22.83
CA THR A 306 44.67 53.62 23.44
C THR A 306 44.19 52.76 24.64
N LYS A 307 44.69 51.51 24.90
CA LYS A 307 45.73 50.65 24.25
C LYS A 307 45.63 49.15 24.64
N THR A 308 46.05 48.24 23.73
CA THR A 308 46.62 46.87 23.96
C THR A 308 45.81 45.79 24.72
N SER A 309 45.89 44.48 24.42
CA SER A 309 46.50 43.65 23.35
C SER A 309 45.68 42.32 23.27
N ARG A 310 46.02 41.18 22.62
CA ARG A 310 47.19 40.52 21.95
C ARG A 310 46.55 39.50 20.95
N LEU A 311 47.16 38.61 20.15
CA LEU A 311 48.49 38.04 19.85
C LEU A 311 48.61 37.83 18.30
N LYS A 312 49.79 37.47 17.78
CA LYS A 312 50.02 37.14 16.34
C LYS A 312 51.24 36.21 16.17
N PRO A 313 51.52 35.68 14.96
CA PRO A 313 52.74 36.17 14.29
C PRO A 313 52.71 36.38 12.75
N ARG A 314 52.73 35.33 11.92
CA ARG A 314 53.42 35.26 10.60
C ARG A 314 52.79 34.18 9.67
N SER A 315 53.02 34.11 8.35
CA SER A 315 53.64 34.98 7.31
C SER A 315 53.16 34.45 5.90
N THR A 316 53.67 34.74 4.69
CA THR A 316 54.92 35.32 4.13
C THR A 316 54.66 35.94 2.72
N ILE A 317 55.62 36.66 2.13
CA ILE A 317 55.58 37.25 0.77
C ILE A 317 56.94 37.04 0.07
N THR A 318 56.96 36.83 -1.27
CA THR A 318 58.15 36.98 -2.14
C THR A 318 57.78 37.51 -3.54
N ASN A 319 58.70 38.22 -4.20
CA ASN A 319 58.57 38.81 -5.55
C ASN A 319 59.76 38.40 -6.45
N THR A 320 59.51 38.03 -7.72
CA THR A 320 60.54 37.78 -8.77
C THR A 320 59.97 38.03 -10.18
N ILE A 321 60.77 38.04 -11.26
CA ILE A 321 61.45 39.23 -11.83
C ILE A 321 62.13 38.82 -13.17
N ILE A 322 61.73 39.49 -14.27
CA ILE A 322 62.51 39.83 -15.50
C ILE A 322 63.00 38.74 -16.50
N GLN A 323 62.68 38.96 -17.81
CA GLN A 323 63.28 38.46 -19.09
C GLN A 323 63.25 36.93 -19.39
N SER A 324 63.18 36.42 -20.64
CA SER A 324 63.79 36.87 -21.92
C SER A 324 63.05 36.34 -23.20
N THR A 325 63.60 36.64 -24.40
CA THR A 325 63.13 36.28 -25.79
C THR A 325 64.16 35.30 -26.46
N PRO A 326 64.16 34.86 -27.77
CA PRO A 326 63.47 35.38 -28.99
C PRO A 326 63.09 34.43 -30.20
N ARG A 327 62.39 35.02 -31.20
CA ARG A 327 62.39 34.69 -32.68
C ARG A 327 61.85 33.30 -33.13
N GLN A 328 61.43 33.06 -34.39
CA GLN A 328 61.63 33.76 -35.69
C GLN A 328 60.31 34.22 -36.39
N GLN A 329 60.37 34.56 -37.69
CA GLN A 329 59.39 35.29 -38.54
C GLN A 329 59.15 34.50 -39.86
N PRO A 330 58.33 34.92 -40.87
CA PRO A 330 57.64 36.21 -41.14
C PRO A 330 56.10 36.01 -41.42
N THR A 331 55.29 36.80 -42.16
CA THR A 331 55.51 37.85 -43.19
C THR A 331 54.33 38.87 -43.33
N THR A 332 54.50 39.78 -44.29
CA THR A 332 53.71 40.91 -44.82
C THR A 332 52.33 40.59 -45.45
N THR A 333 51.34 41.49 -45.66
CA THR A 333 51.10 42.92 -45.28
C THR A 333 49.66 43.37 -45.65
N LYS A 334 49.27 44.57 -45.16
CA LYS A 334 48.21 45.51 -45.63
C LYS A 334 46.79 45.37 -45.07
N LYS A 335 46.22 46.55 -44.81
CA LYS A 335 44.87 46.84 -44.26
C LYS A 335 43.83 46.90 -45.38
N MET A 336 42.57 46.63 -45.06
CA MET A 336 41.40 47.46 -45.42
C MET A 336 40.31 47.27 -44.36
N CYS A 337 39.23 48.06 -44.41
CA CYS A 337 38.20 48.11 -43.38
C CYS A 337 36.80 48.38 -43.99
N THR A 338 35.76 48.21 -43.15
CA THR A 338 34.35 48.64 -43.30
C THR A 338 33.42 47.99 -44.35
N LYS A 339 32.42 47.26 -43.82
CA LYS A 339 30.95 47.38 -44.02
C LYS A 339 30.30 47.08 -45.39
N ASN A 340 29.40 46.06 -45.40
CA ASN A 340 27.92 46.08 -45.60
C ASN A 340 27.28 46.93 -46.73
N PRO A 341 26.04 46.65 -47.23
CA PRO A 341 24.92 45.82 -46.68
C PRO A 341 24.61 44.55 -47.55
N ILE A 342 23.43 43.92 -47.74
CA ILE A 342 21.98 44.22 -47.52
C ILE A 342 21.17 42.94 -47.14
N SER A 343 19.87 43.13 -46.86
CA SER A 343 18.77 42.28 -46.39
C SER A 343 18.43 40.93 -47.04
N LEU A 344 17.75 40.06 -46.27
CA LEU A 344 16.52 39.26 -46.55
C LEU A 344 16.03 38.68 -45.18
N ASN A 345 14.75 38.42 -44.84
CA ASN A 345 13.44 38.82 -45.39
C ASN A 345 12.34 38.69 -44.27
N ASN A 346 11.09 39.14 -44.51
CA ASN A 346 9.95 39.05 -43.56
C ASN A 346 8.97 37.89 -43.82
N THR A 347 8.27 37.45 -42.77
CA THR A 347 7.10 36.51 -42.72
C THR A 347 6.40 36.70 -41.35
N SER A 348 5.08 36.57 -41.09
CA SER A 348 3.85 36.16 -41.84
C SER A 348 2.59 36.83 -41.17
N PRO A 349 1.38 36.20 -41.10
CA PRO A 349 0.22 36.17 -42.03
C PRO A 349 -1.04 36.89 -41.41
N PRO A 350 -2.37 36.54 -41.60
CA PRO A 350 -3.10 35.60 -42.49
C PRO A 350 -4.46 36.13 -43.11
N VAL A 351 -5.26 35.18 -43.70
CA VAL A 351 -6.76 35.12 -43.83
C VAL A 351 -7.43 35.27 -45.23
N ILE A 352 -7.88 34.12 -45.79
CA ILE A 352 -9.16 33.70 -46.50
C ILE A 352 -10.10 34.82 -47.10
N ILE A 353 -10.86 34.72 -48.22
CA ILE A 353 -11.64 33.62 -48.88
C ILE A 353 -11.94 33.86 -50.41
N ASP A 354 -12.23 32.76 -51.15
CA ASP A 354 -13.09 32.60 -52.37
C ASP A 354 -12.79 33.37 -53.70
N THR A 355 -13.18 32.91 -54.91
CA THR A 355 -14.05 31.79 -55.34
C THR A 355 -13.61 31.12 -56.68
N LYS A 356 -13.88 29.80 -56.80
CA LYS A 356 -14.26 28.97 -57.98
C LYS A 356 -13.94 29.32 -59.47
N SER A 357 -13.48 28.25 -60.16
CA SER A 357 -13.95 27.67 -61.47
C SER A 357 -13.26 28.00 -62.82
N HIS A 358 -13.02 26.91 -63.59
CA HIS A 358 -12.99 26.69 -65.06
C HIS A 358 -12.24 27.66 -66.02
N SER A 359 -11.68 27.24 -67.17
CA SER A 359 -11.40 25.90 -67.73
C SER A 359 -10.41 25.98 -68.93
N MET A 360 -9.81 24.82 -69.23
CA MET A 360 -9.22 24.29 -70.49
C MET A 360 -9.55 24.95 -71.86
N ILE A 361 -8.78 24.50 -72.88
CA ILE A 361 -8.94 24.60 -74.36
C ILE A 361 -8.20 25.77 -75.04
N ASP A 362 -7.53 25.64 -76.21
CA ASP A 362 -6.74 24.52 -76.78
C ASP A 362 -5.96 24.98 -78.07
N GLU A 363 -5.23 24.04 -78.69
CA GLU A 363 -5.02 23.82 -80.14
C GLU A 363 -4.36 24.87 -81.09
N ASN A 364 -3.15 24.47 -81.54
CA ASN A 364 -2.78 24.23 -82.96
C ASN A 364 -2.70 25.38 -84.00
N THR A 365 -2.26 25.01 -85.21
CA THR A 365 -1.48 25.85 -86.14
C THR A 365 -1.97 25.78 -87.60
N ARG A 366 -2.09 26.93 -88.28
CA ARG A 366 -2.17 27.12 -89.77
C ARG A 366 -3.48 26.61 -90.47
N PRO A 367 -3.79 26.94 -91.76
CA PRO A 367 -3.34 28.07 -92.62
C PRO A 367 -4.39 28.69 -93.62
N PHE A 368 -3.98 29.74 -94.37
CA PHE A 368 -4.24 30.04 -95.81
C PHE A 368 -5.64 30.34 -96.47
N THR A 369 -5.66 31.46 -97.25
CA THR A 369 -6.36 31.73 -98.57
C THR A 369 -7.76 32.39 -98.71
N ILE A 370 -7.95 32.99 -99.92
CA ILE A 370 -9.16 33.50 -100.66
C ILE A 370 -9.71 34.89 -100.24
N ASN A 371 -9.31 36.03 -100.85
CA ASN A 371 -9.50 36.60 -102.22
C ASN A 371 -10.89 37.28 -102.49
N THR A 372 -10.89 38.31 -103.38
CA THR A 372 -12.03 39.04 -104.01
C THR A 372 -12.77 40.13 -103.19
N HIS A 373 -13.34 41.22 -103.76
CA HIS A 373 -12.93 42.13 -104.86
C HIS A 373 -13.89 43.36 -104.98
N GLN A 374 -13.37 44.58 -105.20
CA GLN A 374 -14.03 45.75 -105.86
C GLN A 374 -12.95 46.85 -106.07
N HIS A 375 -12.46 47.14 -107.29
CA HIS A 375 -13.00 47.98 -108.39
C HIS A 375 -12.92 49.51 -108.17
N LEU A 376 -12.61 50.39 -109.16
CA LEU A 376 -11.54 50.46 -110.20
C LEU A 376 -11.66 51.79 -111.02
N TYR A 377 -10.67 52.06 -111.91
CA TYR A 377 -10.60 53.14 -112.94
C TYR A 377 -10.19 54.56 -112.46
N SER A 378 -9.50 55.42 -113.24
CA SER A 378 -9.02 55.39 -114.65
C SER A 378 -7.83 56.39 -114.85
N THR A 379 -6.60 55.99 -115.22
CA THR A 379 -5.98 55.81 -116.58
C THR A 379 -5.37 57.04 -117.33
N THR A 380 -4.10 56.86 -117.76
CA THR A 380 -3.42 57.27 -119.04
C THR A 380 -2.84 58.68 -119.34
N ARG A 381 -1.61 58.65 -119.93
CA ARG A 381 -1.03 59.50 -121.02
C ARG A 381 -0.55 60.94 -120.72
N GLU A 382 0.32 61.60 -121.52
CA GLU A 382 1.51 61.21 -122.35
C GLU A 382 2.22 62.50 -122.88
N ARG A 383 3.56 62.46 -123.08
CA ARG A 383 4.40 63.24 -124.05
C ARG A 383 4.66 64.77 -123.95
N ASP A 384 5.95 65.06 -124.22
CA ASP A 384 6.62 66.11 -125.06
C ASP A 384 6.32 67.62 -124.97
N CYS A 385 7.39 68.45 -124.88
CA CYS A 385 7.69 69.56 -125.82
C CYS A 385 9.04 70.30 -125.53
N ASP A 386 9.55 71.02 -126.54
CA ASP A 386 10.92 71.54 -126.67
C ASP A 386 11.16 73.04 -126.27
N GLU A 387 12.38 73.48 -126.55
CA GLU A 387 12.96 74.85 -126.61
C GLU A 387 12.15 75.90 -127.42
N TYR A 388 12.34 77.22 -127.16
CA TYR A 388 12.68 78.31 -128.14
C TYR A 388 12.45 79.77 -127.65
N HIS A 389 13.51 80.61 -127.72
CA HIS A 389 13.60 82.02 -128.23
C HIS A 389 12.60 83.14 -127.74
N TYR A 390 12.90 84.45 -127.57
CA TYR A 390 13.76 85.39 -128.30
C TYR A 390 13.75 86.84 -127.71
N ARG A 391 14.89 87.57 -127.72
CA ARG A 391 15.11 89.05 -127.88
C ARG A 391 14.36 90.07 -126.96
N SER A 392 14.78 91.35 -126.82
CA SER A 392 15.84 92.13 -127.50
C SER A 392 16.41 93.27 -126.61
N SER A 393 17.69 93.63 -126.82
CA SER A 393 18.25 95.00 -126.70
C SER A 393 18.29 95.68 -125.31
N ARG A 394 19.19 96.63 -124.97
CA ARG A 394 20.43 97.24 -125.53
C ARG A 394 21.11 98.04 -124.38
N ASP A 395 22.35 98.53 -124.39
CA ASP A 395 23.45 98.64 -125.37
C ASP A 395 24.83 98.61 -124.63
N ASN A 396 25.88 98.22 -125.36
CA ASN A 396 27.31 98.62 -125.32
C ASN A 396 28.13 98.94 -124.02
N ASP A 397 29.30 98.28 -123.99
CA ASP A 397 30.66 98.82 -123.76
C ASP A 397 31.06 99.48 -122.42
N ASN A 398 31.80 98.72 -121.60
CA ASN A 398 33.05 99.14 -120.93
C ASN A 398 33.74 97.90 -120.30
N ASP A 399 34.64 97.27 -121.06
CA ASP A 399 35.39 96.07 -120.66
C ASP A 399 36.64 96.39 -119.81
N ASP A 400 37.59 95.45 -119.72
CA ASP A 400 38.98 95.58 -119.25
C ASP A 400 39.27 95.85 -117.76
N ILE A 401 38.28 95.94 -116.86
CA ILE A 401 38.54 96.02 -115.39
C ILE A 401 37.98 94.85 -114.57
N ASN A 402 36.83 94.28 -114.94
CA ASN A 402 36.15 93.29 -114.07
C ASN A 402 36.74 91.86 -114.13
N GLU A 403 37.40 91.48 -115.23
CA GLU A 403 37.84 90.09 -115.43
C GLU A 403 38.89 89.62 -114.39
N ILE A 404 39.86 90.49 -114.07
CA ILE A 404 40.92 90.21 -113.09
C ILE A 404 40.37 89.97 -111.68
N TYR A 405 39.31 90.71 -111.28
CA TYR A 405 38.68 90.57 -109.97
C TYR A 405 37.85 89.29 -109.86
N THR A 406 37.20 88.87 -110.96
CA THR A 406 36.44 87.62 -110.99
C THR A 406 37.31 86.36 -110.94
N SER A 407 38.53 86.40 -111.49
CA SER A 407 39.47 85.27 -111.46
C SER A 407 39.90 84.92 -110.03
N THR A 408 40.36 85.91 -109.26
CA THR A 408 40.88 85.71 -107.89
C THR A 408 39.81 85.28 -106.88
N LEU A 409 38.56 85.74 -107.04
CA LEU A 409 37.42 85.22 -106.27
C LEU A 409 37.16 83.74 -106.54
N ARG A 410 37.26 83.32 -107.81
CA ARG A 410 36.99 81.94 -108.24
C ARG A 410 38.00 80.93 -107.70
N GLU A 411 39.27 81.31 -107.56
CA GLU A 411 40.27 80.49 -106.88
C GLU A 411 39.99 80.38 -105.38
N LEU A 412 39.66 81.49 -104.72
CA LEU A 412 39.42 81.52 -103.27
C LEU A 412 38.16 80.72 -102.87
N ASP A 413 37.12 80.75 -103.69
CA ASP A 413 35.92 79.92 -103.50
C ASP A 413 36.17 78.44 -103.85
N ASN A 414 36.97 78.11 -104.88
CA ASN A 414 37.43 76.74 -105.09
C ASN A 414 38.21 76.19 -103.89
N GLU A 415 39.04 77.00 -103.23
CA GLU A 415 39.81 76.60 -102.06
C GLU A 415 38.94 76.48 -100.79
N ARG A 416 37.89 77.29 -100.68
CA ARG A 416 36.82 77.09 -99.68
C ARG A 416 36.08 75.78 -99.92
N ASP A 417 35.73 75.46 -101.16
CA ASP A 417 34.96 74.26 -101.48
C ASP A 417 35.76 72.97 -101.23
N LYS A 418 37.07 72.97 -101.55
CA LYS A 418 38.00 71.89 -101.15
C LYS A 418 38.06 71.74 -99.62
N ARG A 419 38.20 72.84 -98.88
CA ARG A 419 38.24 72.83 -97.41
C ARG A 419 36.92 72.34 -96.81
N TRP A 420 35.78 72.77 -97.34
CA TRP A 420 34.47 72.35 -96.87
C TRP A 420 34.22 70.86 -97.10
N ARG A 421 34.63 70.31 -98.26
CA ARG A 421 34.59 68.86 -98.53
C ARG A 421 35.50 68.09 -97.57
N ALA A 422 36.73 68.56 -97.35
CA ALA A 422 37.65 67.97 -96.37
C ALA A 422 37.10 68.05 -94.93
N GLU A 423 36.41 69.12 -94.54
CA GLU A 423 35.71 69.22 -93.25
C GLU A 423 34.53 68.24 -93.15
N GLN A 424 33.76 68.02 -94.23
CA GLN A 424 32.71 66.98 -94.22
C GLN A 424 33.31 65.57 -94.13
N GLU A 425 34.42 65.29 -94.81
CA GLU A 425 35.12 64.00 -94.70
C GLU A 425 35.72 63.79 -93.28
N ILE A 426 36.37 64.81 -92.71
CA ILE A 426 36.87 64.79 -91.32
C ILE A 426 35.72 64.60 -90.33
N LYS A 427 34.57 65.22 -90.56
CA LYS A 427 33.38 65.05 -89.72
C LYS A 427 32.81 63.63 -89.83
N HIS A 428 32.61 63.13 -91.05
CA HIS A 428 32.15 61.76 -91.32
C HIS A 428 33.10 60.71 -90.72
N LEU A 429 34.42 60.90 -90.82
CA LEU A 429 35.41 60.06 -90.16
C LEU A 429 35.35 60.14 -88.63
N ASN A 430 35.11 61.33 -88.05
CA ASN A 430 34.90 61.47 -86.61
C ASN A 430 33.62 60.79 -86.14
N ASP A 431 32.52 60.90 -86.88
CA ASP A 431 31.25 60.25 -86.57
C ASP A 431 31.40 58.71 -86.63
N ILE A 432 32.08 58.18 -87.65
CA ILE A 432 32.46 56.75 -87.74
C ILE A 432 33.34 56.33 -86.56
N ILE A 433 34.38 57.11 -86.22
CA ILE A 433 35.26 56.83 -85.07
C ILE A 433 34.48 56.84 -83.75
N ASN A 434 33.51 57.74 -83.59
CA ASN A 434 32.66 57.82 -82.42
C ASN A 434 31.66 56.66 -82.35
N GLU A 435 31.13 56.18 -83.48
CA GLU A 435 30.31 54.98 -83.50
C GLU A 435 31.13 53.71 -83.20
N PHE A 436 32.35 53.58 -83.73
CA PHE A 436 33.25 52.48 -83.36
C PHE A 436 33.62 52.51 -81.86
N LYS A 437 33.92 53.69 -81.30
CA LYS A 437 34.13 53.85 -79.84
C LYS A 437 32.89 53.43 -79.06
N LYS A 438 31.69 53.80 -79.51
CA LYS A 438 30.42 53.43 -78.87
C LYS A 438 30.23 51.91 -78.90
N ARG A 439 30.30 51.27 -80.08
CA ARG A 439 30.19 49.80 -80.24
C ARG A 439 31.24 49.04 -79.42
N ALA A 440 32.47 49.57 -79.29
CA ALA A 440 33.51 48.98 -78.45
C ALA A 440 33.21 49.12 -76.93
N ASN A 441 32.53 50.18 -76.51
CA ASN A 441 32.09 50.35 -75.11
C ASN A 441 30.87 49.47 -74.81
N ASP A 442 29.89 49.45 -75.72
CA ASP A 442 28.69 48.61 -75.65
C ASP A 442 29.08 47.11 -75.57
N GLY A 443 30.08 46.69 -76.37
CA GLY A 443 30.68 45.35 -76.30
C GLY A 443 31.26 45.02 -74.91
N ARG A 444 32.10 45.91 -74.36
CA ARG A 444 32.66 45.73 -73.01
C ARG A 444 31.60 45.68 -71.90
N THR A 445 30.53 46.48 -72.02
CA THR A 445 29.41 46.40 -71.07
C THR A 445 28.67 45.07 -71.18
N ASN A 446 28.49 44.54 -72.40
CA ASN A 446 27.86 43.23 -72.61
C ASN A 446 28.75 42.08 -72.07
N GLU A 447 30.08 42.13 -72.28
CA GLU A 447 31.03 41.18 -71.68
C GLU A 447 30.98 41.23 -70.14
N THR A 448 30.90 42.44 -69.56
CA THR A 448 30.81 42.62 -68.10
C THR A 448 29.50 42.04 -67.55
N ILE A 449 28.38 42.29 -68.22
CA ILE A 449 27.05 41.75 -67.85
C ILE A 449 27.02 40.22 -68.00
N LEU A 450 27.64 39.66 -69.05
CA LEU A 450 27.79 38.22 -69.24
C LEU A 450 28.65 37.58 -68.15
N HIS A 451 29.73 38.22 -67.73
CA HIS A 451 30.56 37.74 -66.63
C HIS A 451 29.81 37.79 -65.29
N GLU A 452 29.10 38.88 -65.01
CA GLU A 452 28.28 39.02 -63.79
C GLU A 452 27.12 38.01 -63.75
N LEU A 453 26.46 37.75 -64.89
CA LEU A 453 25.48 36.67 -65.02
C LEU A 453 26.12 35.29 -64.80
N THR A 454 27.29 35.04 -65.38
CA THR A 454 27.99 33.75 -65.25
C THR A 454 28.36 33.47 -63.79
N GLU A 455 28.92 34.44 -63.08
CA GLU A 455 29.24 34.28 -61.65
C GLU A 455 27.97 34.18 -60.79
N LYS A 456 26.89 34.91 -61.10
CA LYS A 456 25.57 34.71 -60.43
C LYS A 456 24.99 33.32 -60.67
N HIS A 457 25.10 32.76 -61.87
CA HIS A 457 24.66 31.39 -62.17
C HIS A 457 25.52 30.36 -61.44
N LYS A 458 26.84 30.53 -61.44
CA LYS A 458 27.81 29.70 -60.71
C LYS A 458 27.60 29.75 -59.19
N GLN A 459 27.24 30.92 -58.64
CA GLN A 459 26.87 31.07 -57.23
C GLN A 459 25.58 30.32 -56.90
N ARG A 460 24.51 30.45 -57.70
CA ARG A 460 23.29 29.63 -57.55
C ARG A 460 23.59 28.13 -57.60
N LEU A 461 24.45 27.71 -58.53
CA LEU A 461 24.91 26.31 -58.66
C LEU A 461 25.73 25.83 -57.45
N ALA A 462 26.41 26.72 -56.74
CA ALA A 462 27.06 26.41 -55.47
C ALA A 462 26.04 26.33 -54.32
N ASP A 463 25.10 27.28 -54.24
CA ASP A 463 24.03 27.28 -53.24
C ASP A 463 23.13 26.04 -53.35
N GLU A 464 22.80 25.61 -54.57
CA GLU A 464 22.05 24.39 -54.85
C GLU A 464 22.84 23.13 -54.47
N LYS A 465 24.15 23.10 -54.73
CA LYS A 465 25.02 21.99 -54.30
C LYS A 465 25.15 21.92 -52.77
N SER A 466 25.24 23.06 -52.08
CA SER A 466 25.21 23.12 -50.61
C SER A 466 23.89 22.54 -50.10
N LYS A 467 22.74 23.03 -50.58
CA LYS A 467 21.41 22.52 -50.19
C LYS A 467 21.25 21.02 -50.48
N PHE A 468 21.82 20.52 -51.58
CA PHE A 468 21.80 19.09 -51.88
C PHE A 468 22.67 18.28 -50.91
N GLN A 469 23.82 18.79 -50.49
CA GLN A 469 24.65 18.19 -49.45
C GLN A 469 23.95 18.22 -48.08
N ASP A 470 23.33 19.34 -47.71
CA ASP A 470 22.53 19.47 -46.48
C ASP A 470 21.37 18.47 -46.45
N LEU A 471 20.61 18.37 -47.56
CA LEU A 471 19.52 17.39 -47.71
C LEU A 471 20.03 15.94 -47.70
N THR A 472 21.23 15.66 -48.24
CA THR A 472 21.85 14.33 -48.18
C THR A 472 22.21 13.97 -46.74
N ALA A 473 22.85 14.88 -46.00
CA ALA A 473 23.17 14.68 -44.59
C ALA A 473 21.92 14.47 -43.71
N ILE A 474 20.84 15.22 -43.98
CA ILE A 474 19.54 15.05 -43.32
C ILE A 474 18.93 13.68 -43.65
N LEU A 475 18.98 13.23 -44.91
CA LEU A 475 18.52 11.90 -45.32
C LEU A 475 19.35 10.78 -44.66
N ASP A 476 20.64 10.98 -44.43
CA ASP A 476 21.49 10.00 -43.75
C ASP A 476 21.28 9.97 -42.22
N ASP A 477 20.98 11.10 -41.56
CA ASP A 477 20.45 11.09 -40.18
C ASP A 477 19.13 10.31 -40.09
N TYR A 478 18.18 10.58 -40.98
CA TYR A 478 16.91 9.84 -41.01
C TYR A 478 17.11 8.34 -41.24
N LYS A 479 18.04 7.91 -42.11
CA LYS A 479 18.38 6.48 -42.28
C LYS A 479 19.04 5.89 -41.03
N ALA A 480 19.95 6.61 -40.38
CA ALA A 480 20.60 6.15 -39.15
C ALA A 480 19.60 5.99 -38.00
N ARG A 481 18.65 6.93 -37.88
CA ARG A 481 17.55 6.87 -36.90
C ARG A 481 16.55 5.77 -37.22
N LEU A 482 16.22 5.55 -38.50
CA LEU A 482 15.38 4.42 -38.92
C LEU A 482 16.00 3.10 -38.47
N ARG A 483 17.27 2.85 -38.80
CA ARG A 483 18.02 1.66 -38.36
C ARG A 483 18.03 1.50 -36.85
N SER A 484 18.29 2.59 -36.11
CA SER A 484 18.25 2.56 -34.65
C SER A 484 16.87 2.17 -34.10
N THR A 485 15.77 2.61 -34.74
CA THR A 485 14.41 2.16 -34.38
C THR A 485 14.11 0.73 -34.82
N GLU A 486 14.68 0.24 -35.92
CA GLU A 486 14.58 -1.16 -36.36
C GLU A 486 15.33 -2.11 -35.41
N ASP A 487 16.52 -1.73 -34.95
CA ASP A 487 17.31 -2.45 -33.94
C ASP A 487 16.59 -2.48 -32.58
N GLN A 488 15.97 -1.37 -32.17
CA GLN A 488 15.12 -1.32 -30.98
C GLN A 488 13.87 -2.21 -31.13
N LEU A 489 13.19 -2.18 -32.27
CA LEU A 489 12.05 -3.06 -32.54
C LEU A 489 12.47 -4.54 -32.51
N SER A 490 13.68 -4.86 -33.01
CA SER A 490 14.28 -6.20 -32.99
C SER A 490 14.59 -6.67 -31.56
N SER A 491 15.13 -5.80 -30.70
CA SER A 491 15.39 -6.15 -29.29
C SER A 491 14.10 -6.28 -28.48
N TYR A 492 13.09 -5.43 -28.70
CA TYR A 492 11.77 -5.57 -28.09
C TYR A 492 11.07 -6.87 -28.51
N LYS A 493 11.14 -7.28 -29.78
CA LYS A 493 10.60 -8.57 -30.22
C LYS A 493 11.27 -9.76 -29.53
N LYS A 494 12.61 -9.75 -29.41
CA LYS A 494 13.35 -10.80 -28.68
C LYS A 494 12.97 -10.85 -27.20
N ALA A 495 12.81 -9.68 -26.55
CA ALA A 495 12.34 -9.60 -25.17
C ALA A 495 10.90 -10.12 -25.01
N GLN A 496 10.03 -9.84 -25.98
CA GLN A 496 8.66 -10.38 -26.03
C GLN A 496 8.65 -11.91 -26.19
N GLU A 497 9.52 -12.47 -27.04
CA GLU A 497 9.68 -13.91 -27.21
C GLU A 497 10.19 -14.60 -25.94
N THR A 498 11.19 -14.03 -25.25
CA THR A 498 11.65 -14.58 -23.95
C THR A 498 10.58 -14.50 -22.87
N ASN A 499 9.79 -13.42 -22.84
CA ASN A 499 8.67 -13.29 -21.90
C ASN A 499 7.56 -14.30 -22.22
N LEU A 500 7.26 -14.57 -23.49
CA LEU A 500 6.29 -15.59 -23.89
C LEU A 500 6.75 -17.01 -23.53
N GLN A 501 8.06 -17.29 -23.61
CA GLN A 501 8.64 -18.55 -23.13
C GLN A 501 8.53 -18.68 -21.61
N LEU A 502 8.81 -17.61 -20.85
CA LEU A 502 8.66 -17.58 -19.40
C LEU A 502 7.20 -17.74 -18.95
N ILE A 503 6.24 -17.14 -19.67
CA ILE A 503 4.81 -17.36 -19.41
C ILE A 503 4.46 -18.85 -19.58
N LYS A 504 4.92 -19.50 -20.66
CA LYS A 504 4.66 -20.93 -20.90
C LYS A 504 5.27 -21.86 -19.86
N THR A 505 6.45 -21.54 -19.32
CA THR A 505 7.03 -22.34 -18.22
C THR A 505 6.29 -22.11 -16.91
N LEU A 506 5.82 -20.89 -16.63
CA LEU A 506 4.97 -20.59 -15.48
C LEU A 506 3.60 -21.29 -15.59
N GLU A 507 2.92 -21.23 -16.73
CA GLU A 507 1.69 -21.99 -17.03
C GLU A 507 1.90 -23.49 -16.79
N SER A 508 3.01 -24.04 -17.27
CA SER A 508 3.38 -25.45 -17.06
C SER A 508 3.63 -25.79 -15.58
N SER A 509 4.15 -24.85 -14.78
CA SER A 509 4.34 -25.06 -13.34
C SER A 509 3.03 -24.92 -12.55
N LEU A 510 2.16 -23.98 -12.93
CA LEU A 510 0.83 -23.81 -12.35
C LEU A 510 -0.04 -25.05 -12.59
N SER A 511 -0.01 -25.63 -13.80
CA SER A 511 -0.73 -26.87 -14.10
C SER A 511 -0.29 -28.05 -13.23
N LYS A 512 1.00 -28.12 -12.85
CA LYS A 512 1.51 -29.14 -11.92
C LYS A 512 1.03 -28.91 -10.50
N LEU A 513 1.21 -27.69 -9.98
CA LEU A 513 0.74 -27.30 -8.65
C LEU A 513 -0.78 -27.49 -8.49
N GLU A 514 -1.56 -27.26 -9.54
CA GLU A 514 -3.00 -27.52 -9.55
C GLU A 514 -3.32 -29.03 -9.55
N SER A 515 -2.54 -29.86 -10.24
CA SER A 515 -2.69 -31.32 -10.15
C SER A 515 -2.32 -31.87 -8.76
N GLU A 516 -1.20 -31.44 -8.19
CA GLU A 516 -0.73 -31.82 -6.85
C GLU A 516 -1.74 -31.38 -5.77
N LYS A 517 -2.28 -30.16 -5.89
CA LYS A 517 -3.35 -29.65 -5.02
C LYS A 517 -4.64 -30.47 -5.13
N ASN A 518 -4.98 -30.98 -6.32
CA ASN A 518 -6.15 -31.85 -6.50
C ASN A 518 -5.92 -33.25 -5.91
N GLU A 519 -4.73 -33.83 -6.05
CA GLU A 519 -4.37 -35.09 -5.37
C GLU A 519 -4.42 -34.95 -3.84
N LEU A 520 -3.85 -33.88 -3.27
CA LEU A 520 -3.92 -33.60 -1.84
C LEU A 520 -5.38 -33.56 -1.35
N ARG A 521 -6.25 -32.81 -2.05
CA ARG A 521 -7.69 -32.74 -1.74
C ARG A 521 -8.40 -34.09 -1.88
N ILE A 522 -7.98 -34.97 -2.78
CA ILE A 522 -8.50 -36.35 -2.84
C ILE A 522 -8.11 -37.10 -1.56
N THR A 523 -6.83 -37.09 -1.15
CA THR A 523 -6.41 -37.79 0.08
C THR A 523 -7.04 -37.25 1.36
N GLU A 524 -7.32 -35.94 1.43
CA GLU A 524 -8.06 -35.34 2.54
C GLU A 524 -9.52 -35.78 2.58
N ASN A 525 -10.21 -35.79 1.43
CA ASN A 525 -11.58 -36.31 1.34
C ASN A 525 -11.65 -37.81 1.67
N GLU A 526 -10.63 -38.61 1.35
CA GLU A 526 -10.56 -40.02 1.77
C GLU A 526 -10.35 -40.16 3.28
N LYS A 527 -9.48 -39.34 3.89
CA LYS A 527 -9.33 -39.26 5.35
C LYS A 527 -10.65 -38.90 6.03
N ILE A 528 -11.35 -37.88 5.53
CA ILE A 528 -12.68 -37.47 6.04
C ILE A 528 -13.67 -38.63 5.94
N ARG A 529 -13.79 -39.28 4.77
CA ARG A 529 -14.66 -40.46 4.56
C ARG A 529 -14.29 -41.67 5.43
N ASN A 530 -13.05 -41.79 5.87
CA ASN A 530 -12.62 -42.82 6.81
C ASN A 530 -13.04 -42.45 8.25
N TRP A 531 -12.89 -41.17 8.64
CA TRP A 531 -13.37 -40.66 9.93
C TRP A 531 -14.89 -40.71 10.07
N GLU A 532 -15.65 -40.36 9.02
CA GLU A 532 -17.12 -40.52 8.97
C GLU A 532 -17.54 -41.96 9.21
N ARG A 533 -16.92 -42.92 8.51
CA ARG A 533 -17.17 -44.36 8.71
C ARG A 533 -16.82 -44.82 10.13
N ARG A 534 -15.72 -44.34 10.71
CA ARG A 534 -15.34 -44.65 12.10
C ARG A 534 -16.33 -44.05 13.11
N SER A 535 -16.78 -42.82 12.89
CA SER A 535 -17.78 -42.14 13.72
C SER A 535 -19.12 -42.88 13.69
N ASN A 536 -19.61 -43.25 12.51
CA ASN A 536 -20.87 -43.99 12.36
C ASN A 536 -20.81 -45.38 13.03
N SER A 537 -19.66 -46.06 12.94
CA SER A 537 -19.40 -47.34 13.63
C SER A 537 -19.48 -47.18 15.16
N LEU A 538 -18.79 -46.17 15.72
CA LEU A 538 -18.78 -45.89 17.16
C LEU A 538 -20.14 -45.39 17.67
N GLN A 539 -20.92 -44.69 16.83
CA GLN A 539 -22.28 -44.28 17.17
C GLN A 539 -23.22 -45.49 17.25
N HIS A 540 -23.15 -46.40 16.27
CA HIS A 540 -23.95 -47.63 16.29
C HIS A 540 -23.59 -48.56 17.48
N GLU A 541 -22.30 -48.64 17.82
CA GLU A 541 -21.81 -49.33 19.01
C GLU A 541 -22.39 -48.71 20.30
N ASN A 542 -22.45 -47.37 20.40
CA ASN A 542 -23.13 -46.68 21.49
C ASN A 542 -24.64 -46.95 21.55
N GLU A 543 -25.32 -47.03 20.39
CA GLU A 543 -26.75 -47.35 20.32
C GLU A 543 -27.05 -48.77 20.83
N ILE A 544 -26.17 -49.74 20.53
CA ILE A 544 -26.25 -51.12 21.07
C ILE A 544 -26.02 -51.12 22.58
N LEU A 545 -24.93 -50.51 23.05
CA LEU A 545 -24.61 -50.43 24.49
C LEU A 545 -25.71 -49.72 25.30
N GLN A 546 -26.40 -48.73 24.74
CA GLN A 546 -27.56 -48.10 25.37
C GLN A 546 -28.78 -49.02 25.47
N GLN A 547 -28.99 -49.91 24.50
CA GLN A 547 -30.05 -50.93 24.56
C GLN A 547 -29.73 -52.02 25.60
N GLU A 548 -28.49 -52.50 25.66
CA GLU A 548 -28.03 -53.46 26.68
C GLU A 548 -28.12 -52.88 28.10
N LEU A 549 -27.69 -51.63 28.29
CA LEU A 549 -27.80 -50.94 29.59
C LEU A 549 -29.28 -50.76 30.00
N LYS A 550 -30.20 -50.64 29.03
CA LYS A 550 -31.65 -50.59 29.29
C LYS A 550 -32.22 -51.97 29.68
N THR A 551 -31.83 -53.07 29.02
CA THR A 551 -32.30 -54.42 29.39
C THR A 551 -31.74 -54.86 30.74
N ILE A 552 -30.47 -54.57 31.04
CA ILE A 552 -29.85 -54.82 32.36
C ILE A 552 -30.58 -54.05 33.47
N LYS A 553 -30.96 -52.80 33.24
CA LYS A 553 -31.77 -52.02 34.20
C LYS A 553 -33.15 -52.63 34.46
N GLN A 554 -33.79 -53.21 33.44
CA GLN A 554 -35.07 -53.90 33.60
C GLN A 554 -34.91 -55.20 34.41
N GLN A 555 -33.92 -56.03 34.07
CA GLN A 555 -33.60 -57.25 34.81
C GLN A 555 -33.25 -56.97 36.28
N LEU A 556 -32.50 -55.90 36.56
CA LEU A 556 -32.20 -55.46 37.93
C LEU A 556 -33.48 -55.11 38.72
N HIS A 557 -34.45 -54.45 38.07
CA HIS A 557 -35.73 -54.10 38.71
C HIS A 557 -36.58 -55.35 39.00
N GLU A 558 -36.65 -56.29 38.05
CA GLU A 558 -37.33 -57.59 38.23
C GLU A 558 -36.69 -58.40 39.38
N CYS A 559 -35.36 -58.44 39.47
CA CYS A 559 -34.63 -59.04 40.58
C CYS A 559 -34.92 -58.36 41.94
N GLN A 560 -35.08 -57.03 42.00
CA GLN A 560 -35.45 -56.32 43.23
C GLN A 560 -36.88 -56.65 43.69
N GLN A 561 -37.83 -56.80 42.76
CA GLN A 561 -39.19 -57.26 43.07
C GLN A 561 -39.20 -58.71 43.57
N LEU A 562 -38.40 -59.59 42.97
CA LEU A 562 -38.23 -60.97 43.43
C LEU A 562 -37.57 -61.06 44.82
N TYR A 563 -36.55 -60.23 45.10
CA TYR A 563 -35.88 -60.19 46.40
C TYR A 563 -36.84 -59.76 47.52
N THR A 564 -37.56 -58.65 47.34
CA THR A 564 -38.56 -58.17 48.30
C THR A 564 -39.71 -59.16 48.52
N THR A 565 -40.17 -59.84 47.47
CA THR A 565 -41.14 -60.95 47.58
C THR A 565 -40.58 -62.13 48.37
N ARG A 566 -39.28 -62.43 48.23
CA ARG A 566 -38.62 -63.55 48.91
C ARG A 566 -38.32 -63.25 50.38
N ASP A 567 -37.95 -62.02 50.73
CA ASP A 567 -37.81 -61.56 52.12
C ASP A 567 -39.12 -61.69 52.92
N ILE A 568 -40.26 -61.39 52.27
CA ILE A 568 -41.59 -61.57 52.88
C ILE A 568 -41.86 -63.05 53.16
N LYS A 569 -41.51 -63.96 52.24
CA LYS A 569 -41.62 -65.41 52.46
C LYS A 569 -40.67 -65.92 53.55
N HIS A 570 -39.41 -65.51 53.53
CA HIS A 570 -38.44 -65.91 54.56
C HIS A 570 -38.89 -65.49 55.97
N LYS A 571 -39.53 -64.31 56.11
CA LYS A 571 -40.16 -63.90 57.39
C LYS A 571 -41.30 -64.83 57.81
N GLN A 572 -42.14 -65.27 56.87
CA GLN A 572 -43.24 -66.22 57.12
C GLN A 572 -42.78 -67.67 57.38
N GLU A 573 -41.59 -68.04 56.88
CA GLU A 573 -40.98 -69.35 57.10
C GLU A 573 -40.23 -69.41 58.45
N LEU A 574 -39.59 -68.31 58.87
CA LEU A 574 -38.93 -68.16 60.18
C LEU A 574 -39.90 -68.24 61.38
N GLU A 575 -41.20 -68.00 61.19
CA GLU A 575 -42.21 -68.14 62.26
C GLU A 575 -42.56 -69.59 62.62
N LYS A 576 -42.15 -70.60 61.82
CA LYS A 576 -42.78 -71.94 61.86
C LYS A 576 -41.95 -73.12 62.38
N CYS A 577 -40.62 -73.03 62.44
CA CYS A 577 -39.78 -74.19 62.75
C CYS A 577 -38.80 -73.94 63.91
N ARG A 578 -39.02 -74.61 65.04
CA ARG A 578 -38.09 -74.69 66.17
C ARG A 578 -38.05 -76.15 66.65
N ILE A 579 -37.05 -76.91 66.21
CA ILE A 579 -36.88 -78.35 66.51
C ILE A 579 -35.44 -78.60 66.97
N ASP A 580 -35.26 -79.64 67.78
CA ASP A 580 -34.07 -79.93 68.60
C ASP A 580 -32.91 -80.59 67.81
N LEU A 581 -31.70 -80.52 68.36
CA LEU A 581 -30.42 -80.59 67.62
C LEU A 581 -29.57 -81.85 67.92
N GLN A 582 -30.17 -82.91 68.47
CA GLN A 582 -29.46 -84.16 68.83
C GLN A 582 -30.06 -85.47 68.28
N ALA A 583 -30.94 -85.41 67.27
CA ALA A 583 -31.35 -86.62 66.54
C ALA A 583 -30.24 -87.08 65.56
N THR A 584 -30.07 -88.40 65.39
CA THR A 584 -29.06 -89.00 64.48
C THR A 584 -29.21 -88.55 63.03
N GLU A 585 -30.45 -88.27 62.61
CA GLU A 585 -30.83 -87.71 61.32
C GLU A 585 -30.13 -86.37 61.05
N VAL A 586 -29.89 -85.55 62.09
CA VAL A 586 -29.20 -84.26 61.97
C VAL A 586 -27.71 -84.43 61.66
N GLN A 587 -27.04 -85.49 62.15
CA GLN A 587 -25.66 -85.78 61.71
C GLN A 587 -25.61 -86.26 60.26
N GLN A 588 -26.62 -87.02 59.82
CA GLN A 588 -26.72 -87.47 58.43
C GLN A 588 -26.99 -86.29 57.48
N TYR A 589 -27.86 -85.35 57.89
CA TYR A 589 -28.10 -84.09 57.20
C TYR A 589 -26.87 -83.17 57.21
N LEU A 590 -26.16 -83.07 58.33
CA LEU A 590 -24.91 -82.30 58.44
C LEU A 590 -23.85 -82.84 57.46
N LYS A 591 -23.71 -84.16 57.33
CA LYS A 591 -22.82 -84.78 56.34
C LYS A 591 -23.26 -84.45 54.91
N GLN A 592 -24.56 -84.47 54.62
CA GLN A 592 -25.09 -84.08 53.31
C GLN A 592 -24.85 -82.59 53.00
N GLU A 593 -25.06 -81.67 53.94
CA GLU A 593 -24.82 -80.24 53.71
C GLU A 593 -23.33 -79.89 53.68
N ILE A 594 -22.47 -80.60 54.41
CA ILE A 594 -21.00 -80.53 54.23
C ILE A 594 -20.64 -80.91 52.81
N GLN A 595 -21.11 -82.07 52.32
CA GLN A 595 -20.79 -82.51 50.96
C GLN A 595 -21.40 -81.57 49.90
N ARG A 596 -22.62 -81.05 50.12
CA ARG A 596 -23.23 -80.02 49.27
C ARG A 596 -22.41 -78.72 49.26
N LYS A 597 -21.79 -78.34 50.38
CA LYS A 597 -20.87 -77.20 50.47
C LYS A 597 -19.53 -77.48 49.80
N GLU A 598 -18.98 -78.68 49.89
CA GLU A 598 -17.80 -79.08 49.13
C GLU A 598 -18.05 -79.05 47.62
N ASP A 599 -19.23 -79.50 47.17
CA ASP A 599 -19.59 -79.51 45.75
C ASP A 599 -19.86 -78.09 45.23
N ILE A 600 -20.51 -77.23 46.02
CA ILE A 600 -20.61 -75.79 45.72
C ILE A 600 -19.21 -75.16 45.62
N HIS A 601 -18.31 -75.41 46.58
CA HIS A 601 -16.95 -74.90 46.51
C HIS A 601 -16.17 -75.48 45.32
N ARG A 602 -16.37 -76.74 44.93
CA ARG A 602 -15.79 -77.30 43.69
C ARG A 602 -16.26 -76.54 42.45
N THR A 603 -17.57 -76.27 42.33
CA THR A 603 -18.12 -75.49 41.19
C THR A 603 -17.64 -74.04 41.16
N GLU A 604 -17.48 -73.41 42.33
CA GLU A 604 -16.89 -72.08 42.45
C GLU A 604 -15.41 -72.09 42.03
N LEU A 605 -14.63 -73.09 42.46
CA LEU A 605 -13.21 -73.21 42.11
C LEU A 605 -13.01 -73.41 40.59
N THR A 606 -13.84 -74.24 39.95
CA THR A 606 -13.82 -74.37 38.48
C THR A 606 -14.21 -73.06 37.79
N HIS A 607 -15.23 -72.35 38.28
CA HIS A 607 -15.64 -71.06 37.71
C HIS A 607 -14.55 -69.99 37.82
N GLN A 608 -13.85 -69.91 38.95
CA GLN A 608 -12.70 -69.01 39.10
C GLN A 608 -11.51 -69.42 38.22
N GLN A 609 -11.30 -70.71 37.95
CA GLN A 609 -10.27 -71.18 37.00
C GLN A 609 -10.63 -70.86 35.54
N GLU A 610 -11.88 -71.04 35.12
CA GLU A 610 -12.37 -70.61 33.80
C GLU A 610 -12.22 -69.10 33.62
N LYS A 611 -12.57 -68.32 34.65
CA LYS A 611 -12.42 -66.86 34.67
C LYS A 611 -10.96 -66.40 34.62
N LEU A 612 -10.04 -67.12 35.26
CA LEU A 612 -8.60 -66.87 35.13
C LEU A 612 -8.10 -67.16 33.70
N GLN A 613 -8.63 -68.19 33.04
CA GLN A 613 -8.30 -68.49 31.64
C GLN A 613 -8.86 -67.43 30.67
N SER A 614 -10.10 -66.97 30.86
CA SER A 614 -10.67 -65.91 30.02
C SER A 614 -9.88 -64.60 30.17
N LEU A 615 -9.55 -64.21 31.41
CA LEU A 615 -8.79 -63.01 31.69
C LEU A 615 -7.36 -63.08 31.11
N ALA A 616 -6.72 -64.26 31.10
CA ALA A 616 -5.42 -64.46 30.47
C ALA A 616 -5.48 -64.33 28.92
N ILE A 617 -6.59 -64.76 28.30
CA ILE A 617 -6.84 -64.60 26.86
C ILE A 617 -7.08 -63.12 26.52
N GLU A 618 -7.83 -62.39 27.34
CA GLU A 618 -8.05 -60.95 27.20
C GLU A 618 -6.75 -60.15 27.36
N TYR A 619 -5.94 -60.47 28.38
CA TYR A 619 -4.66 -59.81 28.61
C TYR A 619 -3.69 -60.03 27.43
N LYS A 620 -3.70 -61.23 26.82
CA LYS A 620 -2.91 -61.51 25.63
C LYS A 620 -3.37 -60.70 24.41
N LYS A 621 -4.68 -60.61 24.16
CA LYS A 621 -5.22 -59.76 23.07
C LYS A 621 -4.78 -58.31 23.24
N LEU A 622 -4.84 -57.78 24.46
CA LEU A 622 -4.40 -56.42 24.78
C LEU A 622 -2.90 -56.23 24.53
N GLU A 623 -2.07 -57.23 24.85
CA GLU A 623 -0.63 -57.20 24.55
C GLU A 623 -0.36 -57.22 23.03
N ASP A 624 -1.10 -58.02 22.26
CA ASP A 624 -1.02 -58.06 20.80
C ASP A 624 -1.49 -56.72 20.17
N GLU A 625 -2.53 -56.08 20.71
CA GLU A 625 -2.98 -54.73 20.31
C GLU A 625 -1.92 -53.66 20.60
N PHE A 626 -1.27 -53.68 21.77
CA PHE A 626 -0.15 -52.77 22.07
C PHE A 626 1.04 -52.98 21.11
N ARG A 627 1.33 -54.23 20.73
CA ARG A 627 2.38 -54.56 19.75
C ARG A 627 2.08 -54.02 18.36
N ASP A 628 0.82 -54.04 17.92
CA ASP A 628 0.42 -53.47 16.63
C ASP A 628 0.30 -51.93 16.66
N ALA A 629 -0.10 -51.34 17.77
CA ALA A 629 -0.03 -49.88 17.98
C ALA A 629 1.42 -49.36 17.84
N LEU A 630 2.40 -50.06 18.43
CA LEU A 630 3.82 -49.72 18.28
C LEU A 630 4.29 -49.80 16.81
N LYS A 631 3.86 -50.80 16.03
CA LYS A 631 4.17 -50.91 14.58
C LYS A 631 3.48 -49.84 13.74
N ILE A 632 2.38 -49.25 14.21
CA ILE A 632 1.73 -48.11 13.53
C ILE A 632 2.55 -46.86 13.78
N GLU A 633 2.93 -46.58 15.02
CA GLU A 633 3.67 -45.37 15.35
C GLU A 633 5.13 -45.43 14.82
N GLU A 634 5.76 -46.60 14.76
CA GLU A 634 7.05 -46.79 14.06
C GLU A 634 6.97 -46.35 12.59
N ARG A 635 5.95 -46.82 11.85
CA ARG A 635 5.73 -46.40 10.45
C ARG A 635 5.47 -44.91 10.34
N ARG A 636 4.69 -44.33 11.25
CA ARG A 636 4.42 -42.90 11.31
C ARG A 636 5.69 -42.07 11.54
N TYR A 637 6.60 -42.55 12.40
CA TYR A 637 7.93 -41.93 12.58
C TYR A 637 8.81 -42.05 11.33
N GLN A 638 8.76 -43.18 10.60
CA GLN A 638 9.49 -43.33 9.34
C GLN A 638 8.92 -42.43 8.22
N GLU A 639 7.60 -42.23 8.17
CA GLU A 639 6.96 -41.25 7.28
C GLU A 639 7.35 -39.81 7.65
N LEU A 640 7.31 -39.46 8.93
CA LEU A 640 7.74 -38.16 9.44
C LEU A 640 9.20 -37.85 9.04
N LEU A 641 10.11 -38.81 9.22
CA LEU A 641 11.51 -38.71 8.78
C LEU A 641 11.63 -38.41 7.27
N LYS A 642 10.91 -39.15 6.42
CA LYS A 642 10.90 -38.91 4.97
C LYS A 642 10.35 -37.52 4.61
N THR A 643 9.29 -37.07 5.27
CA THR A 643 8.77 -35.71 5.03
C THR A 643 9.77 -34.63 5.47
N ASN A 644 10.49 -34.84 6.57
CA ASN A 644 11.52 -33.91 7.03
C ASN A 644 12.73 -33.86 6.07
N GLU A 645 13.16 -35.00 5.51
CA GLU A 645 14.19 -35.04 4.46
C GLU A 645 13.77 -34.32 3.16
N ILE A 646 12.48 -34.33 2.82
CA ILE A 646 11.94 -33.59 1.66
C ILE A 646 11.94 -32.09 1.97
N ILE A 647 11.37 -31.69 3.11
CA ILE A 647 11.32 -30.29 3.58
C ILE A 647 12.73 -29.70 3.73
N GLN A 648 13.73 -30.49 4.13
CA GLN A 648 15.11 -30.04 4.19
C GLN A 648 15.68 -29.75 2.79
N LYS A 649 15.44 -30.63 1.81
CA LYS A 649 15.87 -30.42 0.40
C LYS A 649 15.16 -29.23 -0.24
N GLU A 650 13.89 -29.01 0.08
CA GLU A 650 13.15 -27.82 -0.35
C GLU A 650 13.72 -26.54 0.28
N ASN A 651 14.09 -26.57 1.57
CA ASN A 651 14.79 -25.45 2.22
C ASN A 651 16.16 -25.18 1.60
N GLU A 652 16.95 -26.20 1.29
CA GLU A 652 18.24 -26.05 0.58
C GLU A 652 18.04 -25.43 -0.81
N LEU A 653 16.99 -25.84 -1.54
CA LEU A 653 16.62 -25.26 -2.83
C LEU A 653 16.17 -23.80 -2.69
N LEU A 654 15.30 -23.49 -1.74
CA LEU A 654 14.80 -22.14 -1.46
C LEU A 654 15.91 -21.19 -1.01
N GLN A 655 16.86 -21.66 -0.19
CA GLN A 655 18.07 -20.90 0.16
C GLN A 655 18.91 -20.58 -1.08
N SER A 656 19.09 -21.54 -2.01
CA SER A 656 19.80 -21.30 -3.27
C SER A 656 19.06 -20.33 -4.21
N SER A 657 17.73 -20.31 -4.16
CA SER A 657 16.91 -19.32 -4.88
C SER A 657 17.05 -17.93 -4.23
N SER A 658 17.00 -17.86 -2.90
CA SER A 658 17.13 -16.63 -2.10
C SER A 658 18.50 -15.95 -2.30
N THR A 659 19.60 -16.70 -2.40
CA THR A 659 20.93 -16.14 -2.69
C THR A 659 21.03 -15.61 -4.12
N ASN A 660 20.48 -16.32 -5.11
CA ASN A 660 20.41 -15.84 -6.50
C ASN A 660 19.56 -14.56 -6.64
N ILE A 661 18.42 -14.48 -5.93
CA ILE A 661 17.58 -13.27 -5.88
C ILE A 661 18.35 -12.11 -5.24
N LYS A 662 19.05 -12.33 -4.12
CA LYS A 662 19.88 -11.30 -3.45
C LYS A 662 21.00 -10.77 -4.36
N GLN A 663 21.67 -11.64 -5.12
CA GLN A 663 22.69 -11.21 -6.11
C GLN A 663 22.07 -10.38 -7.24
N ARG A 664 20.88 -10.77 -7.72
CA ARG A 664 20.14 -10.01 -8.73
C ARG A 664 19.71 -8.63 -8.21
N GLU A 665 19.14 -8.57 -7.01
CA GLU A 665 18.82 -7.29 -6.35
C GLU A 665 20.05 -6.39 -6.19
N GLU A 666 21.22 -6.95 -5.87
CA GLU A 666 22.45 -6.14 -5.75
C GLU A 666 22.92 -5.59 -7.11
N SER A 667 22.72 -6.35 -8.20
CA SER A 667 22.94 -5.88 -9.57
C SER A 667 21.94 -4.78 -9.95
N ASP A 668 20.66 -4.97 -9.67
CA ASP A 668 19.59 -4.01 -9.98
C ASP A 668 19.78 -2.72 -9.16
N ARG A 669 20.21 -2.81 -7.89
CA ARG A 669 20.59 -1.65 -7.06
C ARG A 669 21.79 -0.88 -7.63
N LYS A 670 22.78 -1.57 -8.22
CA LYS A 670 23.92 -0.91 -8.91
C LYS A 670 23.42 -0.16 -10.16
N MET A 671 22.61 -0.80 -10.99
CA MET A 671 22.00 -0.17 -12.17
C MET A 671 21.13 1.05 -11.80
N VAL A 672 20.35 0.99 -10.71
CA VAL A 672 19.56 2.13 -10.20
C VAL A 672 20.47 3.27 -9.72
N ASN A 673 21.59 2.96 -9.04
CA ASN A 673 22.56 3.98 -8.64
C ASN A 673 23.22 4.67 -9.85
N ASP A 674 23.60 3.92 -10.88
CA ASP A 674 24.19 4.45 -12.11
C ASP A 674 23.18 5.34 -12.87
N LEU A 675 21.91 4.90 -12.96
CA LEU A 675 20.82 5.71 -13.50
C LEU A 675 20.60 6.99 -12.67
N MET A 676 20.67 6.91 -11.33
CA MET A 676 20.61 8.09 -10.47
C MET A 676 21.80 9.05 -10.66
N VAL A 677 22.99 8.57 -11.04
CA VAL A 677 24.13 9.42 -11.42
C VAL A 677 23.85 10.11 -12.75
N LEU A 678 23.43 9.35 -13.77
CA LEU A 678 23.09 9.90 -15.10
C LEU A 678 21.96 10.94 -15.03
N VAL A 679 20.91 10.70 -14.22
CA VAL A 679 19.82 11.67 -14.00
C VAL A 679 20.32 12.95 -13.32
N ARG A 680 21.25 12.85 -12.37
CA ARG A 680 21.90 14.04 -11.76
C ARG A 680 22.74 14.81 -12.78
N GLU A 681 23.50 14.12 -13.62
CA GLU A 681 24.30 14.76 -14.67
C GLU A 681 23.43 15.46 -15.71
N GLN A 682 22.35 14.82 -16.18
CA GLN A 682 21.39 15.45 -17.10
C GLN A 682 20.69 16.65 -16.46
N LYS A 683 20.34 16.58 -15.16
CA LYS A 683 19.78 17.73 -14.41
C LYS A 683 20.78 18.91 -14.36
N GLN A 684 22.07 18.64 -14.17
CA GLN A 684 23.11 19.67 -14.22
C GLN A 684 23.25 20.27 -15.63
N ARG A 685 23.36 19.43 -16.68
CA ARG A 685 23.43 19.87 -18.09
C ARG A 685 22.21 20.72 -18.49
N LEU A 686 21.01 20.42 -17.96
CA LEU A 686 19.81 21.23 -18.16
C LEU A 686 19.89 22.58 -17.42
N GLN A 687 20.41 22.63 -16.19
CA GLN A 687 20.64 23.89 -15.47
C GLN A 687 21.69 24.78 -16.15
N GLU A 688 22.73 24.19 -16.75
CA GLU A 688 23.74 24.91 -17.53
C GLU A 688 23.12 25.48 -18.82
N ARG A 689 22.31 24.69 -19.54
CA ARG A 689 21.53 25.19 -20.70
C ARG A 689 20.56 26.31 -20.32
N ALA A 690 19.90 26.23 -19.17
CA ALA A 690 19.02 27.30 -18.68
C ALA A 690 19.80 28.62 -18.48
N LYS A 691 20.93 28.59 -17.77
CA LYS A 691 21.81 29.76 -17.56
C LYS A 691 22.29 30.39 -18.87
N ILE A 692 22.60 29.57 -19.88
CA ILE A 692 22.99 30.05 -21.22
C ILE A 692 21.80 30.74 -21.90
N ASN A 693 20.60 30.15 -21.82
CA ASN A 693 19.39 30.72 -22.41
C ASN A 693 18.95 32.03 -21.72
N ASP A 694 19.13 32.14 -20.40
CA ASP A 694 18.88 33.38 -19.64
C ASP A 694 19.83 34.50 -20.09
N ASN A 695 21.12 34.20 -20.28
CA ASN A 695 22.12 35.15 -20.78
C ASN A 695 21.78 35.61 -22.21
N LEU A 696 21.45 34.69 -23.12
CA LEU A 696 20.96 35.02 -24.47
C LEU A 696 19.68 35.87 -24.43
N THR A 697 18.77 35.59 -23.49
CA THR A 697 17.55 36.37 -23.29
C THR A 697 17.85 37.79 -22.78
N GLN A 698 18.83 37.96 -21.89
CA GLN A 698 19.30 39.28 -21.46
C GLN A 698 19.97 40.06 -22.61
N GLN A 699 20.80 39.40 -23.43
CA GLN A 699 21.41 40.01 -24.61
C GLN A 699 20.36 40.45 -25.63
N ASN A 700 19.36 39.61 -25.91
CA ASN A 700 18.24 39.96 -26.79
C ASN A 700 17.44 41.14 -26.23
N LYS A 701 17.10 41.17 -24.94
CA LYS A 701 16.45 42.34 -24.29
C LYS A 701 17.31 43.62 -24.41
N HIS A 702 18.62 43.52 -24.27
CA HIS A 702 19.51 44.67 -24.47
C HIS A 702 19.51 45.16 -25.93
N LEU A 703 19.50 44.26 -26.91
CA LEU A 703 19.37 44.62 -28.33
C LEU A 703 18.00 45.24 -28.63
N THR A 704 16.90 44.71 -28.08
CA THR A 704 15.55 45.29 -28.22
C THR A 704 15.51 46.73 -27.67
N THR A 705 15.96 46.96 -26.43
CA THR A 705 15.98 48.32 -25.85
C THR A 705 16.90 49.30 -26.59
N LYS A 706 17.93 48.79 -27.28
CA LYS A 706 18.76 49.60 -28.18
C LYS A 706 18.03 49.97 -29.48
N LEU A 707 17.30 49.02 -30.07
CA LEU A 707 16.48 49.27 -31.27
C LEU A 707 15.33 50.23 -30.98
N GLU A 708 14.63 50.07 -29.84
CA GLU A 708 13.56 50.98 -29.37
C GLU A 708 14.05 52.43 -29.29
N ARG A 709 15.23 52.67 -28.71
CA ARG A 709 15.85 54.01 -28.65
C ARG A 709 16.10 54.58 -30.05
N THR A 710 16.66 53.79 -30.98
CA THR A 710 16.87 54.26 -32.36
C THR A 710 15.57 54.52 -33.11
N ILE A 711 14.48 53.78 -32.80
CA ILE A 711 13.15 54.03 -33.34
C ILE A 711 12.59 55.35 -32.81
N ASP A 712 12.78 55.67 -31.53
CA ASP A 712 12.33 56.94 -30.94
C ASP A 712 13.16 58.16 -31.39
N GLU A 713 14.46 57.96 -31.66
CA GLU A 713 15.30 58.96 -32.35
C GLU A 713 14.79 59.24 -33.77
N LEU A 714 14.45 58.19 -34.53
CA LEU A 714 13.86 58.32 -35.86
C LEU A 714 12.46 58.97 -35.86
N LYS A 715 11.62 58.72 -34.83
CA LYS A 715 10.35 59.44 -34.64
C LYS A 715 10.57 60.94 -34.48
N LYS A 716 11.49 61.37 -33.62
CA LYS A 716 11.82 62.79 -33.40
C LYS A 716 12.35 63.46 -34.66
N ILE A 717 13.16 62.75 -35.47
CA ILE A 717 13.63 63.24 -36.77
C ILE A 717 12.45 63.40 -37.74
N ARG A 718 11.51 62.43 -37.80
CA ARG A 718 10.30 62.50 -38.63
C ARG A 718 9.39 63.67 -38.23
N GLU A 719 9.19 63.91 -36.94
CA GLU A 719 8.44 65.05 -36.41
C GLU A 719 9.07 66.38 -36.84
N LYS A 720 10.40 66.51 -36.74
CA LYS A 720 11.12 67.69 -37.21
C LYS A 720 11.01 67.91 -38.72
N ILE A 721 11.01 66.83 -39.52
CA ILE A 721 10.75 66.92 -40.97
C ILE A 721 9.32 67.39 -41.26
N LEU A 722 8.32 66.89 -40.53
CA LEU A 722 6.92 67.32 -40.69
C LEU A 722 6.72 68.80 -40.33
N LEU A 723 7.43 69.31 -39.32
CA LEU A 723 7.43 70.73 -38.96
C LEU A 723 8.04 71.59 -40.09
N LEU A 724 9.22 71.23 -40.60
CA LEU A 724 9.85 71.90 -41.74
C LEU A 724 8.99 71.85 -43.02
N GLN A 725 8.24 70.76 -43.23
CA GLN A 725 7.26 70.66 -44.32
C GLN A 725 6.00 71.53 -44.11
N LYS A 726 5.68 71.93 -42.89
CA LYS A 726 4.61 72.91 -42.60
C LYS A 726 5.12 74.33 -42.86
N GLU A 727 6.30 74.67 -42.32
CA GLU A 727 6.98 75.95 -42.55
C GLU A 727 7.20 76.22 -44.05
N ARG A 728 7.65 75.22 -44.83
CA ARG A 728 7.79 75.38 -46.27
C ARG A 728 6.45 75.68 -46.96
N ARG A 729 5.36 75.01 -46.59
CA ARG A 729 4.02 75.30 -47.15
C ARG A 729 3.51 76.69 -46.80
N GLU A 730 3.86 77.21 -45.63
CA GLU A 730 3.54 78.59 -45.23
C GLU A 730 4.37 79.63 -46.00
N LEU A 731 5.61 79.31 -46.38
CA LEU A 731 6.44 80.13 -47.28
C LEU A 731 5.94 80.06 -48.74
N ASP A 732 5.66 78.84 -49.23
CA ASP A 732 5.10 78.58 -50.57
C ASP A 732 3.78 79.39 -50.76
N ALA A 733 2.90 79.40 -49.74
CA ALA A 733 1.66 80.18 -49.75
C ALA A 733 1.87 81.70 -49.69
N ARG A 734 2.90 82.18 -48.98
CA ARG A 734 3.24 83.62 -48.95
C ARG A 734 3.77 84.12 -50.29
N LEU A 735 4.54 83.29 -51.02
CA LEU A 735 5.00 83.60 -52.37
C LEU A 735 3.82 83.76 -53.33
N VAL A 736 2.90 82.80 -53.37
CA VAL A 736 1.69 82.88 -54.22
C VAL A 736 0.82 84.11 -53.88
N ALA A 737 0.72 84.47 -52.60
CA ALA A 737 0.02 85.70 -52.19
C ALA A 737 0.73 86.98 -52.70
N GLN A 738 2.06 87.02 -52.68
CA GLN A 738 2.83 88.15 -53.23
C GLN A 738 2.73 88.24 -54.76
N GLU A 739 2.76 87.11 -55.47
CA GLU A 739 2.54 87.04 -56.92
C GLU A 739 1.14 87.55 -57.30
N SER A 740 0.11 87.20 -56.52
CA SER A 740 -1.26 87.70 -56.70
C SER A 740 -1.34 89.23 -56.53
N VAL A 741 -0.73 89.78 -55.49
CA VAL A 741 -0.65 91.25 -55.28
C VAL A 741 0.09 91.94 -56.43
N LEU A 742 1.19 91.35 -56.92
CA LEU A 742 1.92 91.86 -58.09
C LEU A 742 1.11 91.78 -59.39
N SER A 743 0.12 90.89 -59.49
CA SER A 743 -0.85 90.89 -60.60
C SER A 743 -1.90 91.98 -60.43
N GLY A 744 -2.48 92.14 -59.23
CA GLY A 744 -3.46 93.20 -58.94
C GLY A 744 -2.94 94.60 -59.28
N LEU A 745 -1.71 94.92 -58.86
CA LEU A 745 -1.04 96.19 -59.16
C LEU A 745 -0.76 96.42 -60.66
N ARG A 746 -0.73 95.36 -61.49
CA ARG A 746 -0.60 95.47 -62.95
C ARG A 746 -1.96 95.74 -63.61
N GLU A 747 -3.03 95.19 -63.07
CA GLU A 747 -4.40 95.41 -63.55
C GLU A 747 -4.95 96.79 -63.14
N GLU A 748 -4.68 97.26 -61.92
CA GLU A 748 -5.00 98.65 -61.52
C GLU A 748 -4.35 99.67 -62.46
N LYS A 749 -3.09 99.43 -62.87
CA LYS A 749 -2.39 100.31 -63.82
C LYS A 749 -3.10 100.44 -65.19
N LYS A 750 -3.95 99.48 -65.59
CA LYS A 750 -4.82 99.61 -66.77
C LYS A 750 -6.10 100.40 -66.47
N LEU A 751 -6.70 100.19 -65.32
CA LEU A 751 -7.97 100.83 -64.92
C LEU A 751 -7.79 102.35 -64.68
N TRP A 752 -6.70 102.76 -64.05
CA TRP A 752 -6.40 104.17 -63.79
C TRP A 752 -6.18 105.01 -65.07
N SER A 753 -5.86 104.38 -66.21
CA SER A 753 -5.84 105.07 -67.52
C SER A 753 -7.21 105.22 -68.19
N HIS A 754 -8.26 104.60 -67.66
CA HIS A 754 -9.60 104.61 -68.27
C HIS A 754 -10.60 105.50 -67.51
N GLU A 755 -10.53 105.54 -66.18
CA GLU A 755 -11.49 106.24 -65.32
C GLU A 755 -11.38 107.77 -65.42
N LEU A 756 -10.17 108.29 -65.67
CA LEU A 756 -9.85 109.71 -65.83
C LEU A 756 -10.54 110.39 -67.04
N ALA A 757 -11.21 109.63 -67.90
CA ALA A 757 -11.91 110.13 -69.10
C ALA A 757 -13.43 110.27 -68.93
N HIS A 758 -14.04 109.79 -67.83
CA HIS A 758 -15.51 109.68 -67.72
C HIS A 758 -16.15 110.55 -66.61
N GLN A 759 -15.36 111.05 -65.64
CA GLN A 759 -15.88 111.79 -64.49
C GLN A 759 -16.02 113.31 -64.74
N GLY A 760 -16.75 113.68 -65.80
CA GLY A 760 -16.97 115.07 -66.22
C GLY A 760 -18.43 115.49 -66.42
N ALA A 761 -19.41 114.60 -66.22
CA ALA A 761 -20.81 114.87 -66.53
C ALA A 761 -21.79 114.30 -65.48
N SER A 762 -22.92 114.99 -65.29
CA SER A 762 -24.09 114.58 -64.50
C SER A 762 -23.97 114.52 -62.96
N LEU A 763 -23.05 115.28 -62.35
CA LEU A 763 -23.07 115.55 -60.90
C LEU A 763 -24.17 116.59 -60.54
N ALA A 764 -25.42 116.25 -60.87
CA ALA A 764 -26.59 117.12 -60.75
C ALA A 764 -27.93 116.39 -60.50
N GLN A 765 -27.97 115.04 -60.52
CA GLN A 765 -29.22 114.26 -60.43
C GLN A 765 -29.39 113.51 -59.08
N ASP A 766 -28.34 113.35 -58.29
CA ASP A 766 -28.34 112.56 -57.05
C ASP A 766 -28.77 113.36 -55.81
N ARG A 767 -30.06 113.75 -55.76
CA ARG A 767 -30.71 114.19 -54.52
C ARG A 767 -32.00 113.43 -54.21
N GLY A 768 -32.91 113.30 -55.17
CA GLY A 768 -34.16 112.54 -54.98
C GLY A 768 -33.99 111.02 -54.90
N ARG A 769 -32.89 110.47 -55.42
CA ARG A 769 -32.61 109.02 -55.39
C ARG A 769 -32.18 108.53 -54.00
N LEU A 770 -31.53 109.38 -53.21
CA LEU A 770 -30.98 109.01 -51.91
C LEU A 770 -32.07 108.76 -50.86
N GLU A 771 -33.15 109.55 -50.88
CA GLU A 771 -34.23 109.47 -49.89
C GLU A 771 -34.99 108.14 -49.95
N SER A 772 -35.25 107.59 -51.15
CA SER A 772 -35.87 106.26 -51.27
C SER A 772 -34.91 105.14 -50.85
N THR A 773 -33.61 105.23 -51.17
CA THR A 773 -32.64 104.23 -50.71
C THR A 773 -32.48 104.22 -49.18
N ILE A 774 -32.53 105.38 -48.51
CA ILE A 774 -32.53 105.47 -47.05
C ILE A 774 -33.75 104.75 -46.45
N GLN A 775 -34.94 104.90 -47.05
CA GLN A 775 -36.14 104.22 -46.58
C GLN A 775 -36.08 102.69 -46.78
N THR A 776 -35.55 102.22 -47.90
CA THR A 776 -35.33 100.78 -48.15
C THR A 776 -34.30 100.20 -47.17
N LEU A 777 -33.13 100.83 -47.01
CA LEU A 777 -32.09 100.41 -46.07
C LEU A 777 -32.59 100.39 -44.61
N ALA A 778 -33.44 101.34 -44.22
CA ALA A 778 -34.08 101.32 -42.89
C ALA A 778 -35.02 100.11 -42.69
N SER A 779 -35.62 99.57 -43.75
CA SER A 779 -36.40 98.34 -43.68
C SER A 779 -35.50 97.09 -43.58
N GLU A 780 -34.39 97.06 -44.32
CA GLU A 780 -33.40 95.97 -44.30
C GLU A 780 -32.66 95.88 -42.96
N VAL A 781 -32.29 97.01 -42.36
CA VAL A 781 -31.73 97.05 -41.00
C VAL A 781 -32.70 96.44 -39.97
N ASN A 782 -34.02 96.64 -40.15
CA ASN A 782 -35.02 96.04 -39.27
C ASN A 782 -35.25 94.54 -39.50
N THR A 783 -35.05 94.02 -40.72
CA THR A 783 -35.10 92.55 -40.97
C THR A 783 -33.82 91.87 -40.48
N LEU A 784 -32.64 92.45 -40.75
CA LEU A 784 -31.36 91.97 -40.25
C LEU A 784 -31.31 91.93 -38.72
N LYS A 785 -31.83 92.97 -38.04
CA LYS A 785 -31.92 92.99 -36.58
C LYS A 785 -32.78 91.84 -36.02
N LYS A 786 -33.96 91.61 -36.61
CA LYS A 786 -34.84 90.46 -36.27
C LYS A 786 -34.22 89.09 -36.61
N GLN A 787 -33.22 89.03 -37.48
CA GLN A 787 -32.48 87.80 -37.76
C GLN A 787 -31.33 87.60 -36.76
N LEU A 788 -30.60 88.66 -36.42
CA LEU A 788 -29.60 88.66 -35.35
C LEU A 788 -30.21 88.24 -34.00
N ASP A 789 -31.40 88.75 -33.64
CA ASP A 789 -32.11 88.37 -32.42
C ASP A 789 -32.38 86.85 -32.37
N LYS A 790 -32.80 86.25 -33.49
CA LYS A 790 -33.01 84.78 -33.62
C LYS A 790 -31.71 83.99 -33.53
N GLU A 791 -30.62 84.51 -34.08
CA GLU A 791 -29.30 83.88 -33.99
C GLU A 791 -28.75 83.94 -32.55
N VAL A 792 -28.98 85.04 -31.82
CA VAL A 792 -28.67 85.17 -30.39
C VAL A 792 -29.45 84.14 -29.55
N ASP A 793 -30.76 83.99 -29.75
CA ASP A 793 -31.54 82.98 -29.03
C ASP A 793 -31.18 81.55 -29.45
N THR A 794 -30.82 81.32 -30.72
CA THR A 794 -30.26 80.03 -31.16
C THR A 794 -28.93 79.72 -30.48
N CYS A 795 -28.07 80.73 -30.26
CA CYS A 795 -26.82 80.59 -29.52
C CYS A 795 -27.05 80.34 -28.02
N ARG A 796 -28.06 80.96 -27.39
CA ARG A 796 -28.47 80.65 -26.01
C ARG A 796 -28.93 79.21 -25.84
N ILE A 797 -29.74 78.69 -26.77
CA ILE A 797 -30.17 77.28 -26.76
C ILE A 797 -28.96 76.34 -26.91
N LYS A 798 -28.01 76.66 -27.81
CA LYS A 798 -26.76 75.89 -27.93
C LYS A 798 -25.92 75.95 -26.66
N GLN A 799 -25.83 77.10 -25.99
CA GLN A 799 -25.12 77.25 -24.72
C GLN A 799 -25.71 76.35 -23.63
N THR A 800 -27.03 76.35 -23.42
CA THR A 800 -27.66 75.50 -22.38
C THR A 800 -27.52 74.00 -22.68
N ILE A 801 -27.48 73.61 -23.97
CA ILE A 801 -27.16 72.23 -24.37
C ILE A 801 -25.71 71.88 -24.02
N ILE A 802 -24.75 72.77 -24.28
CA ILE A 802 -23.33 72.56 -23.94
C ILE A 802 -23.15 72.48 -22.41
N GLU A 803 -23.82 73.34 -21.63
CA GLU A 803 -23.78 73.30 -20.17
C GLU A 803 -24.33 71.97 -19.60
N SER A 804 -25.44 71.46 -20.16
CA SER A 804 -25.99 70.14 -19.82
C SER A 804 -25.06 68.98 -20.21
N GLN A 805 -24.39 69.08 -21.37
CA GLN A 805 -23.39 68.11 -21.79
C GLN A 805 -22.14 68.12 -20.88
N LEU A 806 -21.69 69.29 -20.42
CA LEU A 806 -20.57 69.42 -19.49
C LEU A 806 -20.87 68.81 -18.12
N ASP A 807 -22.06 69.04 -17.57
CA ASP A 807 -22.54 68.39 -16.33
C ASP A 807 -22.60 66.85 -16.48
N THR A 808 -23.08 66.37 -17.64
CA THR A 808 -23.11 64.93 -17.95
C THR A 808 -21.69 64.34 -18.03
N ILE A 809 -20.75 65.03 -18.69
CA ILE A 809 -19.34 64.61 -18.79
C ILE A 809 -18.66 64.61 -17.42
N GLN A 810 -18.93 65.61 -16.58
CA GLN A 810 -18.37 65.70 -15.23
C GLN A 810 -18.87 64.53 -14.35
N LYS A 811 -20.17 64.21 -14.37
CA LYS A 811 -20.73 63.03 -13.67
C LYS A 811 -20.14 61.71 -14.16
N LEU A 812 -19.92 61.55 -15.46
CA LEU A 812 -19.26 60.36 -16.03
C LEU A 812 -17.80 60.24 -15.59
N LYS A 813 -17.08 61.38 -15.50
CA LYS A 813 -15.69 61.45 -15.01
C LYS A 813 -15.59 61.14 -13.52
N ASP A 814 -16.47 61.68 -12.69
CA ASP A 814 -16.45 61.43 -11.24
C ASP A 814 -16.75 59.95 -10.96
N GLY A 815 -17.73 59.36 -11.66
CA GLY A 815 -17.98 57.93 -11.62
C GLY A 815 -16.86 57.04 -12.18
N VAL A 816 -15.91 57.59 -12.96
CA VAL A 816 -14.65 56.88 -13.33
C VAL A 816 -13.66 56.93 -12.16
N VAL A 817 -13.49 58.08 -11.50
CA VAL A 817 -12.60 58.23 -10.34
C VAL A 817 -13.02 57.29 -9.20
N GLU A 818 -14.33 57.17 -8.91
CA GLU A 818 -14.83 56.20 -7.93
C GLU A 818 -14.49 54.75 -8.29
N ARG A 819 -14.55 54.40 -9.58
CA ARG A 819 -14.16 53.07 -10.08
C ARG A 819 -12.65 52.84 -9.96
N ASP A 820 -11.82 53.83 -10.26
CA ASP A 820 -10.36 53.71 -10.06
C ASP A 820 -9.99 53.61 -8.56
N GLU A 821 -10.72 54.29 -7.68
CA GLU A 821 -10.57 54.12 -6.22
C GLU A 821 -10.96 52.72 -5.72
N THR A 822 -12.08 52.16 -6.17
CA THR A 822 -12.46 50.79 -5.78
C THR A 822 -11.48 49.75 -6.33
N ILE A 823 -10.99 49.92 -7.55
CA ILE A 823 -9.92 49.09 -8.13
C ILE A 823 -8.62 49.22 -7.32
N LYS A 824 -8.28 50.43 -6.84
CA LYS A 824 -7.11 50.64 -5.99
C LYS A 824 -7.24 49.92 -4.65
N LYS A 825 -8.37 50.08 -3.94
CA LYS A 825 -8.66 49.39 -2.66
C LYS A 825 -8.56 47.87 -2.83
N ALA A 826 -9.22 47.30 -3.84
CA ALA A 826 -9.17 45.87 -4.14
C ALA A 826 -7.74 45.36 -4.46
N ARG A 827 -6.86 46.19 -5.03
CA ARG A 827 -5.43 45.85 -5.22
C ARG A 827 -4.64 45.88 -3.93
N GLU A 828 -4.90 46.85 -3.05
CA GLU A 828 -4.26 46.96 -1.73
C GLU A 828 -4.66 45.79 -0.83
N ASP A 829 -5.93 45.39 -0.82
CA ASP A 829 -6.44 44.20 -0.13
C ASP A 829 -5.78 42.90 -0.67
N LEU A 830 -5.65 42.76 -1.99
CA LEU A 830 -5.02 41.60 -2.62
C LEU A 830 -3.51 41.53 -2.29
N ILE A 831 -2.81 42.67 -2.28
CA ILE A 831 -1.40 42.75 -1.86
C ILE A 831 -1.23 42.37 -0.38
N ASN A 832 -2.16 42.78 0.49
CA ASN A 832 -2.13 42.40 1.90
C ASN A 832 -2.38 40.89 2.06
N ARG A 833 -3.35 40.32 1.33
CA ARG A 833 -3.61 38.87 1.35
C ARG A 833 -2.45 38.04 0.80
N LEU A 834 -1.70 38.55 -0.18
CA LEU A 834 -0.47 37.89 -0.64
C LEU A 834 0.60 37.84 0.46
N LYS A 835 0.81 38.93 1.21
CA LYS A 835 1.76 38.95 2.34
C LYS A 835 1.35 38.00 3.47
N GLU A 836 0.06 37.88 3.75
CA GLU A 836 -0.45 36.89 4.72
C GLU A 836 -0.11 35.45 4.28
N LEU A 837 -0.25 35.14 2.99
CA LEU A 837 0.10 33.83 2.43
C LEU A 837 1.61 33.60 2.37
N GLU A 838 2.42 34.63 2.09
CA GLU A 838 3.88 34.56 2.14
C GLU A 838 4.38 34.29 3.57
N GLN A 839 3.78 34.92 4.58
CA GLN A 839 4.09 34.65 5.99
C GLN A 839 3.68 33.21 6.38
N GLN A 840 2.47 32.78 6.04
CA GLN A 840 2.01 31.41 6.32
C GLN A 840 2.92 30.35 5.68
N LEU A 841 3.35 30.57 4.45
CA LEU A 841 4.29 29.68 3.76
C LEU A 841 5.67 29.65 4.44
N GLN A 842 6.14 30.77 4.99
CA GLN A 842 7.41 30.83 5.71
C GLN A 842 7.31 30.19 7.11
N ASP A 843 6.17 30.33 7.78
CA ASP A 843 5.88 29.65 9.05
C ASP A 843 5.84 28.12 8.84
N GLU A 844 5.14 27.62 7.80
CA GLU A 844 5.13 26.21 7.42
C GLU A 844 6.53 25.67 7.08
N GLN A 845 7.37 26.47 6.40
CA GLN A 845 8.76 26.09 6.11
C GLN A 845 9.60 25.95 7.39
N SER A 846 9.36 26.77 8.43
CA SER A 846 10.04 26.62 9.71
C SER A 846 9.64 25.34 10.45
N VAL A 847 8.33 25.01 10.45
CA VAL A 847 7.80 23.76 11.03
C VAL A 847 8.35 22.53 10.28
N TYR A 848 8.48 22.60 8.96
CA TYR A 848 9.10 21.53 8.17
C TYR A 848 10.57 21.31 8.55
N GLN A 849 11.36 22.38 8.77
CA GLN A 849 12.75 22.28 9.20
C GLN A 849 12.88 21.64 10.60
N GLU A 850 12.04 22.05 11.55
CA GLU A 850 11.96 21.39 12.86
C GLU A 850 11.61 19.90 12.75
N LEU A 851 10.68 19.55 11.86
CA LEU A 851 10.25 18.16 11.66
C LEU A 851 11.38 17.32 11.05
N GLN A 852 12.16 17.89 10.12
CA GLN A 852 13.33 17.24 9.54
C GLN A 852 14.43 17.03 10.59
N GLU A 853 14.74 18.02 11.43
CA GLU A 853 15.75 17.86 12.51
C GLU A 853 15.32 16.78 13.52
N LYS A 854 14.01 16.69 13.83
CA LYS A 854 13.45 15.63 14.68
C LYS A 854 13.57 14.25 14.00
N TYR A 855 13.34 14.17 12.69
CA TYR A 855 13.50 12.93 11.91
C TYR A 855 14.96 12.47 11.83
N GLU A 856 15.90 13.38 11.64
CA GLU A 856 17.34 13.08 11.60
C GLU A 856 17.83 12.50 12.95
N LYS A 857 17.44 13.11 14.08
CA LYS A 857 17.73 12.58 15.43
C LYS A 857 17.12 11.20 15.69
N VAL A 858 15.93 10.92 15.13
CA VAL A 858 15.32 9.57 15.20
C VAL A 858 16.11 8.56 14.34
N CYS A 859 16.64 8.97 13.19
CA CYS A 859 17.52 8.12 12.38
C CYS A 859 18.84 7.81 13.09
N GLU A 860 19.49 8.80 13.71
CA GLU A 860 20.71 8.58 14.52
C GLU A 860 20.46 7.59 15.66
N LYS A 861 19.34 7.75 16.40
CA LYS A 861 18.97 6.84 17.48
C LYS A 861 18.69 5.41 16.97
N ARG A 862 17.98 5.27 15.85
CA ARG A 862 17.75 3.98 15.18
C ARG A 862 19.06 3.30 14.83
N ASP A 863 20.01 4.04 14.28
CA ASP A 863 21.28 3.47 13.81
C ASP A 863 22.24 3.14 14.97
N SER A 864 22.17 3.86 16.11
CA SER A 864 22.80 3.42 17.37
C SER A 864 22.22 2.09 17.86
N MET A 865 20.89 2.00 17.98
CA MET A 865 20.20 0.77 18.41
C MET A 865 20.48 -0.41 17.47
N LYS A 866 20.63 -0.16 16.17
CA LYS A 866 21.03 -1.18 15.19
C LYS A 866 22.47 -1.67 15.41
N ASN A 867 23.39 -0.79 15.77
CA ASN A 867 24.77 -1.17 16.12
C ASN A 867 24.81 -1.97 17.43
N GLU A 868 24.05 -1.57 18.45
CA GLU A 868 23.90 -2.30 19.72
C GLU A 868 23.31 -3.70 19.49
N MET A 869 22.25 -3.82 18.70
CA MET A 869 21.67 -5.11 18.30
C MET A 869 22.69 -6.00 17.59
N HIS A 870 23.51 -5.45 16.69
CA HIS A 870 24.53 -6.24 15.99
C HIS A 870 25.66 -6.69 16.91
N GLN A 871 26.05 -5.88 17.91
CA GLN A 871 27.00 -6.30 18.96
C GLN A 871 26.41 -7.42 19.84
N LEU A 872 25.15 -7.31 20.26
CA LEU A 872 24.45 -8.36 21.02
C LEU A 872 24.32 -9.66 20.20
N GLN A 873 24.05 -9.57 18.90
CA GLN A 873 23.98 -10.72 18.00
C GLN A 873 25.35 -11.42 17.86
N GLN A 874 26.45 -10.66 17.76
CA GLN A 874 27.81 -11.22 17.77
C GLN A 874 28.16 -11.88 19.11
N GLN A 875 27.73 -11.31 20.24
CA GLN A 875 27.88 -11.94 21.56
C GLN A 875 27.07 -13.24 21.66
N LEU A 876 25.84 -13.27 21.15
CA LEU A 876 24.98 -14.45 21.12
C LEU A 876 25.59 -15.58 20.27
N GLU A 877 26.09 -15.29 19.07
CA GLU A 877 26.76 -16.32 18.25
C GLU A 877 28.04 -16.85 18.92
N LYS A 878 28.78 -16.00 19.65
CA LYS A 878 29.91 -16.46 20.46
C LYS A 878 29.46 -17.42 21.58
N THR A 879 28.42 -17.08 22.36
CA THR A 879 27.93 -17.96 23.43
C THR A 879 27.32 -19.26 22.88
N LYS A 880 26.66 -19.23 21.72
CA LYS A 880 26.26 -20.45 20.98
C LYS A 880 27.46 -21.31 20.59
N ALA A 881 28.53 -20.72 20.08
CA ALA A 881 29.75 -21.46 19.72
C ALA A 881 30.42 -22.09 20.95
N ASP A 882 30.52 -21.35 22.06
CA ASP A 882 31.06 -21.84 23.33
C ASP A 882 30.19 -22.97 23.92
N TYR A 883 28.86 -22.83 23.89
CA TYR A 883 27.90 -23.88 24.29
C TYR A 883 28.02 -25.13 23.42
N ASN A 884 28.10 -24.99 22.10
CA ASN A 884 28.25 -26.10 21.17
C ASN A 884 29.59 -26.84 21.39
N ALA A 885 30.67 -26.11 21.70
CA ALA A 885 31.96 -26.71 22.05
C ALA A 885 31.90 -27.47 23.39
N LEU A 886 31.14 -26.96 24.37
CA LEU A 886 30.92 -27.64 25.65
C LEU A 886 30.03 -28.89 25.49
N SER A 887 28.98 -28.81 24.65
CA SER A 887 28.08 -29.93 24.32
C SER A 887 28.83 -31.10 23.68
N ARG A 888 29.73 -30.84 22.72
CA ARG A 888 30.62 -31.87 22.14
C ARG A 888 31.46 -32.57 23.21
N LYS A 889 32.11 -31.82 24.12
CA LYS A 889 32.90 -32.37 25.23
C LYS A 889 32.06 -33.20 26.22
N TRP A 890 30.78 -32.88 26.40
CA TRP A 890 29.87 -33.71 27.18
C TRP A 890 29.47 -34.99 26.44
N LYS A 891 29.25 -34.93 25.13
CA LYS A 891 29.00 -36.12 24.32
C LYS A 891 30.21 -37.06 24.31
N GLU A 892 31.41 -36.54 24.07
CA GLU A 892 32.68 -37.30 24.13
C GLU A 892 32.85 -38.04 25.48
N LYS A 893 32.48 -37.40 26.60
CA LYS A 893 32.45 -38.03 27.92
C LYS A 893 31.36 -39.09 28.06
N SER A 894 30.15 -38.83 27.54
CA SER A 894 29.04 -39.78 27.58
C SER A 894 29.33 -41.04 26.76
N ASP A 895 29.97 -40.88 25.60
CA ASP A 895 30.39 -41.96 24.72
C ASP A 895 31.51 -42.79 25.41
N LEU A 896 32.46 -42.14 26.08
CA LEU A 896 33.51 -42.80 26.87
C LEU A 896 32.95 -43.57 28.09
N ILE A 897 32.00 -42.99 28.83
CA ILE A 897 31.29 -43.68 29.93
C ILE A 897 30.54 -44.90 29.37
N SER A 898 29.84 -44.75 28.25
CA SER A 898 29.14 -45.86 27.58
C SER A 898 30.11 -46.97 27.14
N GLU A 899 31.32 -46.63 26.72
CA GLU A 899 32.36 -47.62 26.38
C GLU A 899 32.88 -48.35 27.63
N LEU A 900 33.05 -47.65 28.75
CA LEU A 900 33.44 -48.22 30.05
C LEU A 900 32.35 -49.13 30.62
N ASP A 901 31.09 -48.72 30.60
CA ASP A 901 29.96 -49.53 31.04
C ASP A 901 29.81 -50.80 30.20
N ASN A 902 30.02 -50.73 28.88
CA ASN A 902 30.04 -51.92 28.03
C ASN A 902 31.25 -52.83 28.31
N LYS A 903 32.41 -52.29 28.72
CA LYS A 903 33.57 -53.10 29.18
C LYS A 903 33.27 -53.77 30.52
N ILE A 904 32.66 -53.07 31.47
CA ILE A 904 32.25 -53.59 32.79
C ILE A 904 31.17 -54.67 32.63
N ARG A 905 30.17 -54.46 31.76
CA ARG A 905 29.11 -55.45 31.53
C ARG A 905 29.67 -56.73 30.90
N ARG A 906 30.52 -56.62 29.88
CA ARG A 906 31.23 -57.79 29.31
C ARG A 906 32.08 -58.53 30.35
N ALA A 907 32.78 -57.81 31.23
CA ALA A 907 33.51 -58.43 32.32
C ALA A 907 32.57 -59.19 33.27
N SER A 908 31.44 -58.59 33.67
CA SER A 908 30.41 -59.23 34.50
C SER A 908 29.81 -60.48 33.84
N GLU A 909 29.47 -60.40 32.54
CA GLU A 909 29.02 -61.53 31.72
C GLU A 909 30.06 -62.68 31.70
N THR A 910 31.37 -62.37 31.60
CA THR A 910 32.43 -63.39 31.68
C THR A 910 32.65 -63.94 33.08
N TYR A 911 32.45 -63.15 34.15
CA TYR A 911 32.50 -63.65 35.52
C TYR A 911 31.33 -64.60 35.81
N GLN A 912 30.10 -64.20 35.51
CA GLN A 912 28.90 -65.03 35.71
C GLN A 912 28.96 -66.34 34.91
N THR A 913 29.46 -66.32 33.66
CA THR A 913 29.60 -67.54 32.87
C THR A 913 30.73 -68.45 33.35
N ASN A 914 31.75 -67.93 34.04
CA ASN A 914 32.78 -68.76 34.69
C ASN A 914 32.33 -69.28 36.06
N GLU A 915 31.64 -68.47 36.85
CA GLU A 915 30.98 -68.88 38.09
C GLU A 915 29.97 -70.01 37.83
N LYS A 916 29.15 -69.89 36.79
CA LYS A 916 28.24 -70.96 36.38
C LYS A 916 28.98 -72.25 36.02
N LYS A 917 30.07 -72.20 35.24
CA LYS A 917 30.88 -73.39 34.91
C LYS A 917 31.45 -74.06 36.16
N LEU A 918 31.92 -73.27 37.13
CA LEU A 918 32.45 -73.77 38.40
C LEU A 918 31.34 -74.42 39.25
N SER A 919 30.14 -73.84 39.26
CA SER A 919 28.95 -74.42 39.90
C SER A 919 28.52 -75.73 39.23
N ASP A 920 28.39 -75.74 37.90
CA ASP A 920 28.03 -76.92 37.11
C ASP A 920 29.05 -78.07 37.32
N GLU A 921 30.34 -77.77 37.39
CA GLU A 921 31.39 -78.78 37.64
C GLU A 921 31.42 -79.26 39.09
N ASN A 922 31.22 -78.37 40.07
CA ASN A 922 31.09 -78.76 41.48
C ASN A 922 29.85 -79.67 41.70
N ASN A 923 28.73 -79.37 41.05
CA ASN A 923 27.52 -80.19 41.08
C ASN A 923 27.76 -81.60 40.48
N ARG A 924 28.56 -81.71 39.41
CA ARG A 924 29.00 -83.01 38.86
C ARG A 924 29.87 -83.78 39.84
N LEU A 925 30.83 -83.13 40.50
CA LEU A 925 31.70 -83.76 41.50
C LEU A 925 30.89 -84.29 42.70
N ILE A 926 29.90 -83.51 43.17
CA ILE A 926 28.97 -83.93 44.24
C ILE A 926 28.16 -85.15 43.82
N GLU A 927 27.61 -85.18 42.60
CA GLU A 927 26.83 -86.34 42.13
C GLU A 927 27.71 -87.59 41.88
N ILE A 928 28.95 -87.42 41.41
CA ILE A 928 29.95 -88.52 41.31
C ILE A 928 30.31 -89.05 42.70
N HIS A 929 30.50 -88.18 43.70
CA HIS A 929 30.76 -88.57 45.09
C HIS A 929 29.58 -89.37 45.66
N LYS A 930 28.36 -88.85 45.53
CA LYS A 930 27.13 -89.52 45.97
C LYS A 930 26.94 -90.88 45.30
N GLN A 931 27.26 -91.02 44.02
CA GLN A 931 27.24 -92.31 43.31
C GLN A 931 28.35 -93.28 43.76
N SER A 932 29.45 -92.79 44.34
CA SER A 932 30.48 -93.65 44.94
C SER A 932 30.11 -94.07 46.37
N GLU A 933 29.51 -93.19 47.17
CA GLU A 933 28.92 -93.49 48.47
C GLU A 933 27.78 -94.51 48.38
N GLU A 934 26.89 -94.36 47.41
CA GLU A 934 25.79 -95.29 47.16
C GLU A 934 26.31 -96.69 46.79
N LYS A 935 27.35 -96.77 45.96
CA LYS A 935 28.05 -98.03 45.67
C LYS A 935 28.72 -98.61 46.92
N LEU A 936 29.30 -97.79 47.79
CA LEU A 936 29.91 -98.25 49.04
C LEU A 936 28.85 -98.86 49.97
N ARG A 937 27.73 -98.15 50.19
CA ARG A 937 26.56 -98.62 50.97
C ARG A 937 26.03 -99.95 50.46
N GLN A 938 25.87 -100.09 49.15
CA GLN A 938 25.40 -101.35 48.55
C GLN A 938 26.34 -102.52 48.84
N ARG A 939 27.68 -102.30 48.82
CA ARG A 939 28.64 -103.35 49.19
C ARG A 939 28.64 -103.64 50.70
N ASP A 940 28.49 -102.62 51.55
CA ASP A 940 28.39 -102.81 53.00
C ASP A 940 27.12 -103.59 53.38
N ASP A 941 25.98 -103.32 52.73
CA ASP A 941 24.73 -104.04 52.94
C ASP A 941 24.81 -105.49 52.42
N ASP A 942 25.48 -105.73 51.28
CA ASP A 942 25.75 -107.09 50.80
C ASP A 942 26.74 -107.84 51.72
N PHE A 943 27.75 -107.18 52.28
CA PHE A 943 28.62 -107.77 53.30
C PHE A 943 27.86 -108.11 54.58
N ARG A 944 26.92 -107.26 55.05
CA ARG A 944 26.04 -107.58 56.18
C ARG A 944 25.17 -108.80 55.88
N ARG A 945 24.52 -108.87 54.72
CA ARG A 945 23.71 -110.04 54.29
C ARG A 945 24.54 -111.33 54.25
N GLN A 946 25.77 -111.26 53.74
CA GLN A 946 26.69 -112.41 53.75
C GLN A 946 27.06 -112.83 55.17
N PHE A 947 27.38 -111.87 56.04
CA PHE A 947 27.68 -112.12 57.45
C PHE A 947 26.49 -112.74 58.19
N GLU A 948 25.29 -112.16 58.07
CA GLU A 948 24.04 -112.68 58.64
C GLU A 948 23.73 -114.09 58.15
N THR A 949 23.98 -114.39 56.87
CA THR A 949 23.80 -115.74 56.30
C THR A 949 24.78 -116.76 56.90
N ILE A 950 26.06 -116.37 57.05
CA ILE A 950 27.09 -117.21 57.69
C ILE A 950 26.76 -117.44 59.16
N GLU A 951 26.37 -116.38 59.89
CA GLU A 951 26.02 -116.45 61.30
C GLU A 951 24.77 -117.31 61.53
N HIS A 952 23.76 -117.20 60.66
CA HIS A 952 22.58 -118.06 60.69
C HIS A 952 22.94 -119.53 60.43
N GLY A 953 23.83 -119.80 59.46
CA GLY A 953 24.36 -121.15 59.20
C GLY A 953 25.12 -121.73 60.40
N HIS A 954 25.98 -120.93 61.05
CA HIS A 954 26.68 -121.32 62.28
C HIS A 954 25.70 -121.57 63.44
N ARG A 955 24.62 -120.78 63.54
CA ARG A 955 23.58 -120.96 64.56
C ARG A 955 22.77 -122.24 64.32
N GLN A 956 22.50 -122.61 63.07
CA GLN A 956 21.88 -123.89 62.72
C GLN A 956 22.78 -125.09 63.06
N THR A 957 24.09 -125.04 62.74
CA THR A 957 25.00 -126.15 63.06
C THR A 957 25.21 -126.31 64.57
N LEU A 958 25.29 -125.20 65.33
CA LEU A 958 25.30 -125.24 66.80
C LEU A 958 24.04 -125.89 67.36
N ASN A 959 22.85 -125.51 66.89
CA ASN A 959 21.59 -126.13 67.31
C ASN A 959 21.54 -127.64 66.99
N GLN A 960 22.03 -128.06 65.82
CA GLN A 960 22.09 -129.48 65.46
C GLN A 960 23.10 -130.26 66.33
N ILE A 961 24.25 -129.65 66.66
CA ILE A 961 25.24 -130.22 67.58
C ILE A 961 24.63 -130.37 68.98
N GLN A 962 23.93 -129.34 69.49
CA GLN A 962 23.24 -129.41 70.77
C GLN A 962 22.20 -130.54 70.80
N LYS A 963 21.34 -130.64 69.77
CA LYS A 963 20.35 -131.73 69.65
C LYS A 963 21.02 -133.11 69.66
N ASN A 964 22.13 -133.27 68.93
CA ASN A 964 22.90 -134.53 68.91
C ASN A 964 23.55 -134.85 70.28
N TYR A 965 23.84 -133.85 71.12
CA TYR A 965 24.28 -134.05 72.51
C TYR A 965 23.10 -134.43 73.42
N GLU A 966 21.95 -133.78 73.28
CA GLU A 966 20.73 -134.09 74.04
C GLU A 966 20.25 -135.54 73.76
N GLU A 967 20.25 -135.98 72.50
CA GLU A 967 19.93 -137.36 72.10
C GLU A 967 20.90 -138.38 72.73
N LYS A 968 22.21 -138.09 72.76
CA LYS A 968 23.20 -138.94 73.44
C LYS A 968 23.03 -138.96 74.96
N LEU A 969 22.62 -137.83 75.55
CA LEU A 969 22.40 -137.72 77.00
C LEU A 969 21.13 -138.49 77.41
N GLN A 970 20.08 -138.48 76.58
CA GLN A 970 18.92 -139.36 76.72
C GLN A 970 19.29 -140.85 76.59
N GLN A 971 20.10 -141.23 75.60
CA GLN A 971 20.60 -142.61 75.46
C GLN A 971 21.42 -143.06 76.68
N ALA A 972 22.28 -142.19 77.21
CA ALA A 972 23.03 -142.45 78.44
C ALA A 972 22.10 -142.63 79.66
N GLN A 973 21.07 -141.78 79.79
CA GLN A 973 20.08 -141.91 80.88
C GLN A 973 19.25 -143.19 80.77
N ILE A 974 18.85 -143.60 79.55
CA ILE A 974 18.19 -144.89 79.33
C ILE A 974 19.11 -146.04 79.78
N ARG A 975 20.40 -146.02 79.40
CA ARG A 975 21.33 -147.08 79.82
C ARG A 975 21.63 -147.06 81.33
N ILE A 976 21.59 -145.91 81.99
CA ILE A 976 21.65 -145.81 83.46
C ILE A 976 20.42 -146.50 84.08
N ASN A 977 19.21 -146.20 83.58
CA ASN A 977 17.98 -146.82 84.08
C ASN A 977 17.98 -148.34 83.88
N GLU A 978 18.44 -148.84 82.72
CA GLU A 978 18.62 -150.28 82.46
C GLU A 978 19.57 -150.93 83.48
N VAL A 979 20.71 -150.29 83.77
CA VAL A 979 21.67 -150.78 84.77
C VAL A 979 21.13 -150.70 86.20
N GLU A 980 20.30 -149.70 86.53
CA GLU A 980 19.58 -149.66 87.81
C GLU A 980 18.60 -150.81 87.96
N ASP A 981 17.84 -151.16 86.92
CA ASP A 981 16.91 -152.30 86.96
C ASP A 981 17.64 -153.66 86.96
N GLU A 982 18.75 -153.81 86.20
CA GLU A 982 19.68 -154.93 86.34
C GLU A 982 20.17 -155.07 87.80
N MET A 983 20.54 -153.96 88.45
CA MET A 983 21.01 -153.95 89.83
C MET A 983 19.89 -154.20 90.86
N ARG A 984 18.65 -153.76 90.60
CA ARG A 984 17.47 -154.10 91.42
C ARG A 984 17.14 -155.59 91.35
N ILE A 985 17.28 -156.21 90.18
CA ILE A 985 17.14 -157.67 90.01
C ILE A 985 18.20 -158.41 90.83
N LEU A 986 19.48 -157.99 90.76
CA LEU A 986 20.56 -158.57 91.56
C LEU A 986 20.36 -158.39 93.07
N LEU A 987 19.85 -157.23 93.52
CA LEU A 987 19.49 -156.98 94.93
C LEU A 987 18.31 -157.84 95.38
N HIS A 988 17.32 -158.08 94.52
CA HIS A 988 16.22 -158.99 94.81
C HIS A 988 16.71 -160.44 94.95
N ASP A 989 17.54 -160.91 94.01
CA ASP A 989 18.03 -162.30 93.99
C ASP A 989 19.00 -162.59 95.16
N THR A 990 19.87 -161.64 95.51
CA THR A 990 20.73 -161.75 96.71
C THR A 990 19.93 -161.73 98.01
N ASN A 991 18.85 -160.94 98.10
CA ASN A 991 17.96 -160.94 99.27
C ASN A 991 17.15 -162.25 99.38
N GLN A 992 16.70 -162.84 98.26
CA GLN A 992 16.12 -164.18 98.27
C GLN A 992 17.11 -165.26 98.74
N ARG A 993 18.37 -165.19 98.30
CA ARG A 993 19.43 -166.08 98.79
C ARG A 993 19.64 -165.90 100.31
N LYS A 994 19.63 -164.66 100.83
CA LYS A 994 19.74 -164.36 102.26
C LYS A 994 18.63 -165.01 103.09
N LYS A 995 17.36 -164.86 102.68
CA LYS A 995 16.22 -165.55 103.34
C LYS A 995 16.39 -167.07 103.41
N LYS A 996 16.77 -167.71 102.30
CA LYS A 996 17.00 -169.16 102.24
C LYS A 996 18.13 -169.64 103.17
N TRP A 997 19.10 -168.78 103.49
CA TRP A 997 20.12 -169.06 104.51
C TRP A 997 19.58 -168.87 105.94
N GLU A 998 18.82 -167.81 106.21
CA GLU A 998 18.24 -167.53 107.52
C GLU A 998 17.23 -168.61 107.97
N GLU A 999 16.41 -169.11 107.05
CA GLU A 999 15.49 -170.24 107.28
C GLU A 999 16.26 -171.52 107.62
N ARG A 1000 17.39 -171.76 106.95
CA ARG A 1000 18.22 -172.97 107.14
C ARG A 1000 19.01 -172.94 108.45
N ILE A 1001 19.41 -171.75 108.91
CA ILE A 1001 19.99 -171.56 110.26
C ILE A 1001 18.93 -171.80 111.34
N LYS A 1002 17.70 -171.29 111.19
CA LYS A 1002 16.61 -171.57 112.13
C LYS A 1002 16.33 -173.07 112.28
N TYR A 1003 16.32 -173.80 111.17
CA TYR A 1003 16.11 -175.26 111.18
C TYR A 1003 17.23 -176.01 111.94
N LEU A 1004 18.48 -175.56 111.81
CA LEU A 1004 19.61 -176.14 112.55
C LEU A 1004 19.57 -175.77 114.05
N SER A 1005 19.12 -174.57 114.41
CA SER A 1005 18.97 -174.15 115.81
C SER A 1005 17.86 -174.90 116.54
N SER A 1006 16.74 -175.24 115.90
CA SER A 1006 15.70 -176.07 116.53
C SER A 1006 16.10 -177.55 116.61
N PHE A 1007 16.91 -178.06 115.68
CA PHE A 1007 17.35 -179.46 115.71
C PHE A 1007 18.35 -179.77 116.85
N MET A 1008 19.10 -178.77 117.35
CA MET A 1008 20.03 -178.95 118.48
C MET A 1008 19.40 -178.73 119.87
N THR A 1009 18.08 -178.49 119.98
CA THR A 1009 17.41 -178.26 121.27
C THR A 1009 16.61 -179.47 121.80
N ASP A 1010 16.29 -180.45 120.96
CA ASP A 1010 15.33 -181.54 121.28
C ASP A 1010 15.97 -182.91 121.59
N LEU A 1011 17.29 -182.99 121.79
CA LEU A 1011 17.98 -184.23 122.17
C LEU A 1011 18.89 -184.06 123.40
N GLN A 1012 18.27 -183.73 124.54
CA GLN A 1012 18.75 -184.18 125.84
C GLN A 1012 17.96 -185.42 126.27
N ASP A 1013 18.61 -186.59 126.20
CA ASP A 1013 18.42 -187.69 127.14
C ASP A 1013 19.82 -188.29 127.39
N PRO A 1014 20.14 -188.82 128.58
CA PRO A 1014 21.41 -188.53 129.23
C PRO A 1014 22.64 -189.31 128.72
N ILE A 1015 23.69 -188.56 128.33
CA ILE A 1015 24.85 -188.23 129.20
C ILE A 1015 25.36 -186.83 128.86
#